data_AF-A0A7G9NXM2-F1
#
_entry.id   AF-A0A7G9NXM2-F1
#
_cell.length_a   1.000
_cell.length_b   1.000
_cell.length_c   1.000
_cell.angle_alpha   90.00
_cell.angle_beta   90.00
_cell.angle_gamma   90.00
#
_symmetry.space_group_name_H-M   'P 1'
#
loop_
_entity.id
_entity.type
_entity.pdbx_description
1 polymer ?
#
loop_
_entity_poly.entity_id
_entity_poly.type
_entity_poly.pdbx_seq_one_letter_code
_entity_poly.pdbx_strand_id
1 'polypeptide(L)'
;MNTRHFIGLVLALASACHGADFFVDQQAAPGGDGSVSKPLRTIGEAVKAAAGGDSIIVSAGVYAEKVHLDKSGTPEHPTTLCAAKGQRVVISGFVPVAGWQRDHGEVYTTTIDGKVEDLFVRYVMQPVARWPGADEAWRSVDKYDQASGLVTDRHAFASVEVLKPVAADPMAARAYMYITGGNFFRDAAVTKLDPAGSEITTDGLRSERLAGKPLRYHLINHPALISAPGHWAAQPLGDKRTKLYFRPAKPADLEHTQIRRINGDLIRAGAFGNNVASHIRIEGLEVAGCLGKGIVVERAEHVTVTDCIVHHNRGSGLSARRSGNLTFTQNIAMANGSGITMASSHDVLVEANEIAMNFVDGLVVAGNISGRPDGEPTTADVMVRRNYIHHHMLLAHPDNMQVYRGVERLTLEDNVLLWGGQGLMTEEIDHGTIRNCVFFGTGAIAVIFGHSNSNDWTVTSSTIGLGGWGALSLSGKNYQLDHNIYYQSFIPLNQTTTSDFNLFDKLNAKAPIAIVSKPKWRKLMTIDEVASATGQEEHSIVAPADFIAAPAMLALGAWRLDDTPSKITIRQNNSNKFTKGFAVGDRIEINGDGVLRRISRVSGKSIIFNPPLPQLSGRLTLVWNWRDAKDTTLDLRPAPRSAASKDPRRGASLDIPAYQRGDFDGDGRRDLPPLPDDVKAGVPNPNDVSLPLHGS
;
A
#
# COMPACT_ATOMS: atom_id res chain seq x y z
N MET A 1 -26.07 -32.02 -73.66
CA MET A 1 -25.15 -31.09 -72.99
C MET A 1 -25.35 -31.25 -71.49
N ASN A 2 -24.52 -32.06 -70.81
CA ASN A 2 -24.59 -32.28 -69.38
C ASN A 2 -23.33 -31.72 -68.72
N THR A 3 -23.49 -30.69 -67.92
CA THR A 3 -22.45 -30.00 -67.14
C THR A 3 -22.08 -30.83 -65.91
N ARG A 4 -20.86 -31.37 -65.87
CA ARG A 4 -20.26 -31.95 -64.65
C ARG A 4 -19.53 -30.84 -63.90
N HIS A 5 -19.99 -30.55 -62.67
CA HIS A 5 -19.30 -29.67 -61.72
C HIS A 5 -18.20 -30.47 -61.01
N PHE A 6 -16.94 -30.05 -61.15
CA PHE A 6 -15.83 -30.52 -60.32
C PHE A 6 -15.68 -29.59 -59.12
N ILE A 7 -15.87 -30.13 -57.91
CA ILE A 7 -15.57 -29.46 -56.64
C ILE A 7 -14.05 -29.53 -56.44
N GLY A 8 -13.38 -28.38 -56.45
CA GLY A 8 -12.00 -28.25 -56.01
C GLY A 8 -11.94 -27.93 -54.52
N LEU A 9 -11.52 -28.88 -53.70
CA LEU A 9 -11.22 -28.69 -52.29
C LEU A 9 -9.87 -27.95 -52.18
N VAL A 10 -9.88 -26.68 -51.78
CA VAL A 10 -8.67 -25.94 -51.42
C VAL A 10 -8.37 -26.22 -49.95
N LEU A 11 -7.38 -27.07 -49.68
CA LEU A 11 -6.77 -27.19 -48.35
C LEU A 11 -5.88 -25.96 -48.12
N ALA A 12 -6.32 -25.02 -47.29
CA ALA A 12 -5.45 -24.00 -46.73
C ALA A 12 -4.67 -24.63 -45.57
N LEU A 13 -3.40 -24.95 -45.80
CA LEU A 13 -2.45 -25.30 -44.75
C LEU A 13 -2.12 -24.02 -43.95
N ALA A 14 -2.82 -23.80 -42.85
CA ALA A 14 -2.39 -22.86 -41.83
C ALA A 14 -1.11 -23.43 -41.18
N SER A 15 0.05 -22.90 -41.57
CA SER A 15 1.28 -23.16 -40.82
C SER A 15 1.17 -22.42 -39.49
N ALA A 16 1.04 -23.16 -38.39
CA ALA A 16 1.23 -22.63 -37.05
C ALA A 16 2.71 -22.25 -36.90
N CYS A 17 3.06 -21.01 -37.24
CA CYS A 17 4.39 -20.50 -36.96
C CYS A 17 4.53 -20.37 -35.44
N HIS A 18 5.35 -21.24 -34.85
CA HIS A 18 5.79 -21.05 -33.48
C HIS A 18 6.60 -19.73 -33.43
N GLY A 19 6.31 -18.89 -32.43
CA GLY A 19 7.15 -17.72 -32.13
C GLY A 19 8.60 -18.13 -31.86
N ALA A 20 9.54 -17.28 -32.25
CA ALA A 20 10.96 -17.49 -32.01
C ALA A 20 11.34 -17.13 -30.56
N ASP A 21 12.38 -17.78 -30.04
CA ASP A 21 12.96 -17.47 -28.73
C ASP A 21 14.22 -16.60 -28.89
N PHE A 22 14.25 -15.48 -28.16
CA PHE A 22 15.39 -14.57 -28.03
C PHE A 22 15.98 -14.65 -26.63
N PHE A 23 17.21 -15.14 -26.51
CA PHE A 23 17.93 -15.26 -25.25
C PHE A 23 18.72 -13.99 -24.95
N VAL A 24 18.60 -13.51 -23.72
CA VAL A 24 19.33 -12.34 -23.22
C VAL A 24 20.24 -12.75 -22.06
N ASP A 25 21.49 -12.33 -22.08
CA ASP A 25 22.46 -12.51 -20.99
C ASP A 25 23.36 -11.27 -20.91
N GLN A 26 23.33 -10.56 -19.77
CA GLN A 26 24.11 -9.33 -19.57
C GLN A 26 25.63 -9.55 -19.70
N GLN A 27 26.10 -10.78 -19.47
CA GLN A 27 27.49 -11.20 -19.56
C GLN A 27 27.91 -11.62 -20.98
N ALA A 28 26.96 -11.69 -21.92
CA ALA A 28 27.25 -12.04 -23.30
C ALA A 28 28.13 -10.98 -24.00
N ALA A 29 28.91 -11.45 -24.97
CA ALA A 29 29.68 -10.57 -25.84
C ALA A 29 28.73 -9.72 -26.71
N PRO A 30 29.11 -8.47 -27.06
CA PRO A 30 28.31 -7.65 -27.97
C PRO A 30 28.08 -8.32 -29.34
N GLY A 31 26.94 -8.01 -29.97
CA GLY A 31 26.62 -8.50 -31.31
C GLY A 31 26.06 -9.93 -31.35
N GLY A 32 25.37 -10.35 -30.29
CA GLY A 32 24.56 -11.57 -30.28
C GLY A 32 23.47 -11.59 -31.35
N ASP A 33 23.00 -12.77 -31.71
CA ASP A 33 21.88 -12.96 -32.64
C ASP A 33 20.59 -13.39 -31.94
N GLY A 34 20.63 -13.58 -30.61
CA GLY A 34 19.49 -13.97 -29.80
C GLY A 34 19.32 -15.47 -29.67
N SER A 35 20.15 -16.29 -30.32
CA SER A 35 20.19 -17.74 -30.10
C SER A 35 20.76 -18.09 -28.73
N VAL A 36 20.48 -19.31 -28.25
CA VAL A 36 21.10 -19.88 -27.04
C VAL A 36 22.63 -19.83 -27.10
N SER A 37 23.22 -20.08 -28.28
CA SER A 37 24.67 -20.07 -28.47
C SER A 37 25.29 -18.67 -28.55
N LYS A 38 24.48 -17.65 -28.86
CA LYS A 38 24.94 -16.28 -29.04
C LYS A 38 23.88 -15.28 -28.58
N PRO A 39 23.57 -15.28 -27.26
CA PRO A 39 22.49 -14.46 -26.70
C PRO A 39 22.77 -12.96 -26.89
N LEU A 40 21.68 -12.18 -26.92
CA LEU A 40 21.75 -10.73 -26.91
C LEU A 40 22.19 -10.25 -25.53
N ARG A 41 22.82 -9.07 -25.46
CA ARG A 41 23.36 -8.57 -24.19
C ARG A 41 22.33 -7.81 -23.37
N THR A 42 21.39 -7.17 -24.04
CA THR A 42 20.39 -6.29 -23.42
C THR A 42 18.97 -6.70 -23.76
N ILE A 43 18.04 -6.38 -22.87
CA ILE A 43 16.61 -6.63 -23.12
C ILE A 43 16.14 -5.74 -24.28
N GLY A 44 16.64 -4.50 -24.37
CA GLY A 44 16.32 -3.59 -25.45
C GLY A 44 16.73 -4.08 -26.85
N GLU A 45 17.84 -4.82 -26.97
CA GLU A 45 18.21 -5.48 -28.23
C GLU A 45 17.21 -6.58 -28.60
N ALA A 46 16.81 -7.42 -27.64
CA ALA A 46 15.84 -8.48 -27.87
C ALA A 46 14.47 -7.94 -28.26
N VAL A 47 13.98 -6.90 -27.57
CA VAL A 47 12.73 -6.22 -27.92
C VAL A 47 12.75 -5.67 -29.35
N LYS A 48 13.88 -5.13 -29.80
CA LYS A 48 14.01 -4.65 -31.19
C LYS A 48 13.98 -5.79 -32.20
N ALA A 49 14.63 -6.91 -31.88
CA ALA A 49 14.74 -8.07 -32.76
C ALA A 49 13.45 -8.91 -32.85
N ALA A 50 12.74 -9.08 -31.73
CA ALA A 50 11.53 -9.90 -31.64
C ALA A 50 10.41 -9.38 -32.55
N ALA A 51 9.63 -10.26 -33.16
CA ALA A 51 8.36 -9.96 -33.78
C ALA A 51 7.20 -10.18 -32.78
N GLY A 52 5.97 -9.91 -33.22
CA GLY A 52 4.78 -10.26 -32.46
C GLY A 52 4.64 -11.77 -32.32
N GLY A 53 4.45 -12.26 -31.08
CA GLY A 53 4.32 -13.67 -30.76
C GLY A 53 5.63 -14.39 -30.39
N ASP A 54 6.77 -13.69 -30.41
CA ASP A 54 8.06 -14.21 -29.98
C ASP A 54 8.24 -14.14 -28.45
N SER A 55 9.17 -14.94 -27.92
CA SER A 55 9.55 -14.94 -26.51
C SER A 55 10.93 -14.35 -26.28
N ILE A 56 11.06 -13.49 -25.28
CA ILE A 56 12.31 -12.92 -24.80
C ILE A 56 12.63 -13.54 -23.45
N ILE A 57 13.64 -14.41 -23.43
CA ILE A 57 14.04 -15.21 -22.26
C ILE A 57 15.30 -14.61 -21.67
N VAL A 58 15.18 -14.03 -20.47
CA VAL A 58 16.25 -13.26 -19.84
C VAL A 58 16.99 -14.08 -18.78
N SER A 59 18.31 -14.15 -18.88
CA SER A 59 19.16 -14.85 -17.91
C SER A 59 19.41 -13.99 -16.67
N ALA A 60 19.90 -14.62 -15.59
CA ALA A 60 20.14 -13.97 -14.31
C ALA A 60 21.02 -12.72 -14.45
N GLY A 61 20.60 -11.62 -13.83
CA GLY A 61 21.33 -10.36 -13.92
C GLY A 61 20.54 -9.16 -13.40
N VAL A 62 21.21 -8.01 -13.35
CA VAL A 62 20.61 -6.72 -12.98
C VAL A 62 20.67 -5.79 -14.19
N TYR A 63 19.53 -5.64 -14.86
CA TYR A 63 19.35 -4.90 -16.09
C TYR A 63 18.86 -3.48 -15.78
N ALA A 64 19.76 -2.50 -15.88
CA ALA A 64 19.42 -1.07 -15.71
C ALA A 64 18.86 -0.48 -17.01
N GLU A 65 17.68 -0.95 -17.42
CA GLU A 65 17.06 -0.63 -18.70
C GLU A 65 15.60 -0.20 -18.53
N LYS A 66 15.10 0.56 -19.51
CA LYS A 66 13.66 0.74 -19.71
C LYS A 66 13.21 -0.12 -20.88
N VAL A 67 12.19 -0.93 -20.66
CA VAL A 67 11.68 -1.93 -21.60
C VAL A 67 10.31 -1.50 -22.08
N HIS A 68 10.10 -1.54 -23.40
CA HIS A 68 8.82 -1.22 -24.02
C HIS A 68 8.39 -2.35 -24.97
N LEU A 69 7.37 -3.10 -24.57
CA LEU A 69 6.73 -4.15 -25.35
C LEU A 69 5.51 -3.57 -26.08
N ASP A 70 5.63 -3.35 -27.39
CA ASP A 70 4.58 -2.78 -28.24
C ASP A 70 4.15 -3.68 -29.41
N LYS A 71 4.76 -4.87 -29.54
CA LYS A 71 4.49 -5.83 -30.60
C LYS A 71 3.44 -6.84 -30.15
N SER A 72 2.29 -6.84 -30.80
CA SER A 72 1.18 -7.72 -30.45
C SER A 72 1.45 -9.18 -30.83
N GLY A 73 1.11 -10.09 -29.92
CA GLY A 73 1.03 -11.51 -30.24
C GLY A 73 -0.37 -11.93 -30.69
N THR A 74 -0.65 -13.22 -30.54
CA THR A 74 -1.95 -13.85 -30.73
C THR A 74 -2.33 -14.64 -29.47
N PRO A 75 -3.59 -15.08 -29.30
CA PRO A 75 -3.96 -15.96 -28.20
C PRO A 75 -3.09 -17.23 -28.12
N GLU A 76 -2.73 -17.79 -29.27
CA GLU A 76 -1.92 -19.02 -29.39
C GLU A 76 -0.42 -18.77 -29.21
N HIS A 77 0.05 -17.59 -29.63
CA HIS A 77 1.45 -17.18 -29.58
C HIS A 77 1.55 -15.74 -29.06
N PRO A 78 1.52 -15.53 -27.73
CA PRO A 78 1.66 -14.20 -27.13
C PRO A 78 3.12 -13.72 -27.19
N THR A 79 3.32 -12.41 -27.33
CA THR A 79 4.65 -11.81 -27.17
C THR A 79 5.04 -11.86 -25.69
N THR A 80 6.12 -12.56 -25.36
CA THR A 80 6.48 -12.87 -23.97
C THR A 80 7.80 -12.24 -23.57
N LEU A 81 7.85 -11.63 -22.38
CA LEU A 81 9.08 -11.27 -21.69
C LEU A 81 9.12 -12.04 -20.37
N CYS A 82 10.07 -12.96 -20.24
CA CYS A 82 10.15 -13.82 -19.06
C CYS A 82 11.58 -14.00 -18.55
N ALA A 83 11.69 -14.25 -17.24
CA ALA A 83 12.93 -14.77 -16.67
C ALA A 83 13.17 -16.21 -17.16
N ALA A 84 14.43 -16.55 -17.42
CA ALA A 84 14.85 -17.92 -17.61
C ALA A 84 14.49 -18.73 -16.36
N LYS A 85 14.05 -19.98 -16.56
CA LYS A 85 13.52 -20.82 -15.49
C LYS A 85 14.48 -20.93 -14.31
N GLY A 86 14.00 -20.58 -13.12
CA GLY A 86 14.75 -20.64 -11.86
C GLY A 86 15.85 -19.56 -11.72
N GLN A 87 15.92 -18.60 -12.64
CA GLN A 87 16.90 -17.52 -12.60
C GLN A 87 16.26 -16.22 -12.11
N ARG A 88 17.01 -15.48 -11.29
CA ARG A 88 16.58 -14.17 -10.78
C ARG A 88 16.99 -13.08 -11.75
N VAL A 89 16.00 -12.44 -12.40
CA VAL A 89 16.20 -11.32 -13.32
C VAL A 89 15.65 -10.05 -12.69
N VAL A 90 16.53 -9.06 -12.49
CA VAL A 90 16.15 -7.78 -11.91
C VAL A 90 16.20 -6.69 -12.98
N ILE A 91 15.07 -6.05 -13.25
CA ILE A 91 15.02 -4.81 -14.03
C ILE A 91 15.02 -3.65 -13.03
N SER A 92 16.11 -2.87 -13.01
CA SER A 92 16.41 -1.95 -11.91
C SER A 92 16.51 -0.49 -12.36
N GLY A 93 15.82 0.38 -11.65
CA GLY A 93 15.96 1.84 -11.72
C GLY A 93 17.00 2.43 -10.76
N PHE A 94 17.61 1.58 -9.93
CA PHE A 94 18.66 1.99 -9.01
C PHE A 94 19.99 2.19 -9.72
N VAL A 95 20.80 3.12 -9.22
CA VAL A 95 22.22 3.22 -9.55
C VAL A 95 23.07 3.18 -8.28
N PRO A 96 24.22 2.50 -8.31
CA PRO A 96 25.16 2.54 -7.20
C PRO A 96 25.66 3.96 -6.92
N VAL A 97 25.84 4.28 -5.64
CA VAL A 97 26.56 5.46 -5.19
C VAL A 97 27.97 5.06 -4.83
N ALA A 98 28.96 5.76 -5.38
CA ALA A 98 30.37 5.48 -5.21
C ALA A 98 31.17 6.75 -4.83
N GLY A 99 32.48 6.59 -4.65
CA GLY A 99 33.38 7.72 -4.38
C GLY A 99 33.25 8.30 -2.97
N TRP A 100 32.74 7.51 -2.02
CA TRP A 100 32.64 7.91 -0.62
C TRP A 100 34.00 8.22 -0.01
N GLN A 101 34.08 9.36 0.66
CA GLN A 101 35.23 9.82 1.41
C GLN A 101 34.79 10.15 2.83
N ARG A 102 35.66 9.91 3.81
CA ARG A 102 35.35 10.27 5.20
C ARG A 102 35.31 11.79 5.34
N ASP A 103 34.22 12.32 5.88
CA ASP A 103 34.04 13.76 6.12
C ASP A 103 34.47 14.12 7.55
N HIS A 104 33.80 13.55 8.56
CA HIS A 104 34.19 13.64 9.97
C HIS A 104 33.59 12.47 10.75
N GLY A 105 34.22 12.06 11.86
CA GLY A 105 33.68 10.99 12.71
C GLY A 105 33.37 9.72 11.90
N GLU A 106 32.11 9.27 11.92
CA GLU A 106 31.59 8.13 11.14
C GLU A 106 30.75 8.57 9.92
N VAL A 107 30.78 9.86 9.57
CA VAL A 107 30.06 10.43 8.43
C VAL A 107 30.98 10.43 7.20
N TYR A 108 30.43 9.96 6.09
CA TYR A 108 31.07 9.95 4.78
C TYR A 108 30.33 10.89 3.83
N THR A 109 31.04 11.40 2.84
CA THR A 109 30.47 12.25 1.80
C THR A 109 30.94 11.86 0.41
N THR A 110 30.11 12.14 -0.59
CA THR A 110 30.41 12.04 -2.01
C THR A 110 29.63 13.11 -2.76
N THR A 111 29.98 13.36 -4.02
CA THR A 111 29.25 14.28 -4.90
C THR A 111 28.63 13.49 -6.04
N ILE A 112 27.33 13.66 -6.24
CA ILE A 112 26.58 12.95 -7.28
C ILE A 112 25.99 13.97 -8.25
N ASP A 113 26.03 13.66 -9.54
CA ASP A 113 25.35 14.46 -10.56
C ASP A 113 23.84 14.38 -10.38
N GLY A 114 23.10 15.48 -10.48
CA GLY A 114 21.64 15.54 -10.31
C GLY A 114 21.16 15.53 -8.85
N LYS A 115 19.84 15.44 -8.68
CA LYS A 115 19.17 15.42 -7.37
C LYS A 115 19.29 14.04 -6.71
N VAL A 116 19.32 14.04 -5.38
CA VAL A 116 19.20 12.85 -4.54
C VAL A 116 17.94 13.00 -3.69
N GLU A 117 16.99 12.10 -3.85
CA GLU A 117 15.68 12.14 -3.15
C GLU A 117 15.51 10.99 -2.16
N ASP A 118 16.38 9.99 -2.24
CA ASP A 118 16.40 8.80 -1.41
C ASP A 118 17.83 8.24 -1.35
N LEU A 119 18.09 7.41 -0.34
CA LEU A 119 19.30 6.62 -0.22
C LEU A 119 18.92 5.24 0.29
N PHE A 120 19.47 4.20 -0.31
CA PHE A 120 19.30 2.83 0.11
C PHE A 120 20.65 2.18 0.36
N VAL A 121 20.71 1.27 1.33
CA VAL A 121 21.76 0.26 1.43
C VAL A 121 21.12 -1.06 1.04
N ARG A 122 21.53 -1.62 -0.11
CA ARG A 122 20.75 -2.68 -0.78
C ARG A 122 19.31 -2.18 -0.96
N TYR A 123 18.28 -2.92 -0.55
CA TYR A 123 16.89 -2.46 -0.62
C TYR A 123 16.39 -1.78 0.66
N VAL A 124 17.23 -1.59 1.68
CA VAL A 124 16.81 -0.92 2.92
C VAL A 124 16.87 0.60 2.75
N MET A 125 15.71 1.26 2.76
CA MET A 125 15.64 2.72 2.67
C MET A 125 16.22 3.36 3.94
N GLN A 126 17.26 4.17 3.76
CA GLN A 126 17.94 4.86 4.83
C GLN A 126 17.15 6.11 5.26
N PRO A 127 16.99 6.36 6.57
CA PRO A 127 16.24 7.51 7.05
C PRO A 127 16.98 8.83 6.75
N VAL A 128 16.25 9.82 6.24
CA VAL A 128 16.77 11.19 6.16
C VAL A 128 17.05 11.67 7.59
N ALA A 129 18.23 12.28 7.78
CA ALA A 129 18.64 12.88 9.03
C ALA A 129 17.60 13.90 9.50
N ARG A 130 17.15 13.79 10.75
CA ARG A 130 16.03 14.57 11.28
C ARG A 130 16.20 15.01 12.73
N TRP A 131 15.47 16.07 13.07
CA TRP A 131 15.15 16.46 14.43
C TRP A 131 13.65 16.79 14.56
N PRO A 132 12.99 16.37 15.65
CA PRO A 132 13.43 15.40 16.67
C PRO A 132 13.81 14.02 16.10
N GLY A 133 14.54 13.23 16.89
CA GLY A 133 14.99 11.89 16.52
C GLY A 133 13.85 10.87 16.40
N ALA A 134 14.17 9.63 16.03
CA ALA A 134 13.17 8.58 15.79
C ALA A 134 12.39 8.15 17.04
N ASP A 135 12.97 8.35 18.21
CA ASP A 135 12.39 7.97 19.50
C ASP A 135 11.62 9.13 20.15
N GLU A 136 11.60 10.29 19.46
CA GLU A 136 11.03 11.53 19.95
C GLU A 136 9.79 11.93 19.15
N ALA A 137 8.83 12.51 19.84
CA ALA A 137 7.59 12.96 19.20
C ALA A 137 7.83 14.10 18.22
N TRP A 138 6.99 14.15 17.19
CA TRP A 138 6.98 15.26 16.25
C TRP A 138 6.61 16.56 16.93
N ARG A 139 7.24 17.64 16.49
CA ARG A 139 6.96 18.98 16.98
C ARG A 139 5.53 19.38 16.64
N SER A 140 4.95 20.22 17.47
CA SER A 140 3.58 20.71 17.29
C SER A 140 3.60 22.19 16.93
N VAL A 141 2.91 22.54 15.86
CA VAL A 141 2.74 23.93 15.42
C VAL A 141 1.65 24.60 16.26
N ASP A 142 1.93 25.81 16.73
CA ASP A 142 0.95 26.71 17.35
C ASP A 142 0.23 27.54 16.29
N LYS A 143 1.01 28.20 15.43
CA LYS A 143 0.52 29.07 14.35
C LYS A 143 1.27 28.80 13.05
N TYR A 144 0.53 28.84 11.95
CA TYR A 144 1.09 28.85 10.60
C TYR A 144 0.53 30.03 9.80
N ASP A 145 1.40 30.90 9.32
CA ASP A 145 1.06 31.99 8.40
C ASP A 145 1.43 31.60 6.96
N GLN A 146 0.42 31.33 6.14
CA GLN A 146 0.63 30.90 4.76
C GLN A 146 1.24 31.98 3.86
N ALA A 147 1.02 33.26 4.19
CA ALA A 147 1.47 34.37 3.34
C ALA A 147 2.98 34.55 3.44
N SER A 148 3.52 34.46 4.66
CA SER A 148 4.94 34.57 4.96
C SER A 148 5.67 33.23 5.01
N GLY A 149 4.95 32.10 5.10
CA GLY A 149 5.54 30.79 5.35
C GLY A 149 6.05 30.60 6.78
N LEU A 150 5.67 31.49 7.71
CA LEU A 150 6.09 31.44 9.11
C LEU A 150 5.37 30.32 9.87
N VAL A 151 6.17 29.45 10.48
CA VAL A 151 5.76 28.39 11.39
C VAL A 151 6.20 28.79 12.80
N THR A 152 5.25 28.88 13.74
CA THR A 152 5.52 29.08 15.16
C THR A 152 5.31 27.76 15.91
N ASP A 153 6.35 27.24 16.54
CA ASP A 153 6.30 26.04 17.39
C ASP A 153 5.66 26.34 18.75
N ARG A 154 4.99 25.35 19.34
CA ARG A 154 4.41 25.48 20.69
C ARG A 154 5.43 25.58 21.81
N HIS A 155 6.66 25.13 21.59
CA HIS A 155 7.74 25.18 22.57
C HIS A 155 9.01 25.78 21.95
N ALA A 156 9.68 26.64 22.71
CA ALA A 156 10.89 27.32 22.29
C ALA A 156 12.06 26.34 21.99
N PHE A 157 12.99 26.82 21.16
CA PHE A 157 14.18 26.11 20.69
C PHE A 157 15.44 26.44 21.49
N ALA A 158 15.40 27.39 22.42
CA ALA A 158 16.59 27.94 23.08
C ALA A 158 17.52 26.89 23.72
N SER A 159 16.99 25.73 24.13
CA SER A 159 17.76 24.62 24.71
C SER A 159 18.17 23.53 23.71
N VAL A 160 17.90 23.71 22.43
CA VAL A 160 18.09 22.70 21.37
C VAL A 160 19.34 23.03 20.55
N GLU A 161 20.49 22.58 21.07
CA GLU A 161 21.82 22.88 20.50
C GLU A 161 21.98 22.47 19.02
N VAL A 162 21.36 21.36 18.60
CA VAL A 162 21.46 20.86 17.22
C VAL A 162 20.85 21.81 16.19
N LEU A 163 20.02 22.78 16.60
CA LEU A 163 19.42 23.76 15.70
C LEU A 163 20.33 24.95 15.41
N LYS A 164 21.41 25.18 16.18
CA LYS A 164 22.32 26.31 15.91
C LYS A 164 23.03 26.19 14.55
N PRO A 165 23.59 25.01 14.16
CA PRO A 165 24.13 24.85 12.81
C PRO A 165 23.06 24.91 11.73
N VAL A 166 21.86 24.39 11.99
CA VAL A 166 20.72 24.48 11.06
C VAL A 166 20.31 25.93 10.82
N ALA A 167 20.34 26.78 11.85
CA ALA A 167 20.08 28.21 11.71
C ALA A 167 21.16 28.95 10.91
N ALA A 168 22.39 28.44 10.90
CA ALA A 168 23.51 29.02 10.14
C ALA A 168 23.44 28.67 8.64
N ASP A 169 22.86 27.51 8.28
CA ASP A 169 22.57 27.11 6.90
C ASP A 169 21.13 26.57 6.75
N PRO A 170 20.10 27.43 6.90
CA PRO A 170 18.71 27.00 6.94
C PRO A 170 18.27 26.33 5.63
N MET A 171 18.81 26.78 4.49
CA MET A 171 18.40 26.31 3.17
C MET A 171 18.82 24.87 2.86
N ALA A 172 19.78 24.31 3.60
CA ALA A 172 20.06 22.88 3.52
C ALA A 172 18.88 22.05 4.10
N ALA A 173 18.19 22.55 5.13
CA ALA A 173 17.12 21.85 5.81
C ALA A 173 15.74 22.00 5.14
N ARG A 174 14.84 21.07 5.48
CA ARG A 174 13.42 21.11 5.10
C ARG A 174 12.54 20.92 6.32
N ALA A 175 11.38 21.56 6.34
CA ALA A 175 10.32 21.29 7.30
C ALA A 175 9.36 20.26 6.70
N TYR A 176 9.37 19.02 7.23
CA TYR A 176 8.47 17.95 6.82
C TYR A 176 7.24 17.95 7.72
N MET A 177 6.07 18.23 7.15
CA MET A 177 4.83 18.54 7.86
C MET A 177 3.75 17.51 7.58
N TYR A 178 3.05 17.10 8.63
CA TYR A 178 1.76 16.42 8.54
C TYR A 178 0.62 17.42 8.71
N ILE A 179 -0.26 17.48 7.71
CA ILE A 179 -1.36 18.43 7.64
C ILE A 179 -2.66 17.71 7.98
N THR A 180 -3.07 17.80 9.25
CA THR A 180 -4.24 17.09 9.78
C THR A 180 -5.52 17.38 9.02
N GLY A 181 -5.72 18.62 8.56
CA GLY A 181 -6.96 19.05 7.88
C GLY A 181 -7.21 18.37 6.54
N GLY A 182 -6.17 17.83 5.90
CA GLY A 182 -6.31 17.11 4.63
C GLY A 182 -5.76 15.69 4.65
N ASN A 183 -5.22 15.24 5.78
CA ASN A 183 -4.53 13.97 5.93
C ASN A 183 -3.48 13.73 4.83
N PHE A 184 -2.53 14.65 4.67
CA PHE A 184 -1.43 14.53 3.71
C PHE A 184 -0.12 15.09 4.28
N PHE A 185 0.98 14.72 3.65
CA PHE A 185 2.32 15.14 4.04
C PHE A 185 2.90 16.10 3.00
N ARG A 186 3.59 17.14 3.46
CA ARG A 186 4.31 18.10 2.62
C ARG A 186 5.61 18.46 3.25
N ASP A 187 6.59 18.75 2.42
CA ASP A 187 7.85 19.33 2.83
C ASP A 187 8.03 20.71 2.20
N ALA A 188 8.68 21.60 2.94
CA ALA A 188 8.98 22.97 2.50
C ALA A 188 10.44 23.30 2.82
N ALA A 189 11.12 24.06 1.95
CA ALA A 189 12.48 24.47 2.22
C ALA A 189 12.50 25.47 3.40
N VAL A 190 13.47 25.33 4.30
CA VAL A 190 13.62 26.29 5.41
C VAL A 190 14.45 27.48 4.91
N THR A 191 13.91 28.68 5.00
CA THR A 191 14.58 29.91 4.56
C THR A 191 15.20 30.67 5.72
N LYS A 192 14.64 30.51 6.92
CA LYS A 192 15.16 31.09 8.17
C LYS A 192 14.75 30.22 9.36
N LEU A 193 15.61 30.14 10.36
CA LEU A 193 15.29 29.52 11.66
C LEU A 193 15.82 30.42 12.77
N ASP A 194 14.98 30.72 13.77
CA ASP A 194 15.39 31.42 14.99
C ASP A 194 15.68 30.39 16.10
N PRO A 195 16.96 30.04 16.36
CA PRO A 195 17.30 29.00 17.32
C PRO A 195 17.11 29.42 18.78
N ALA A 196 16.92 30.72 19.06
CA ALA A 196 16.64 31.22 20.41
C ALA A 196 15.14 31.35 20.68
N GLY A 197 14.33 31.53 19.63
CA GLY A 197 12.87 31.66 19.69
C GLY A 197 12.13 30.35 19.47
N SER A 198 11.07 30.42 18.65
CA SER A 198 10.19 29.30 18.32
C SER A 198 9.75 29.32 16.85
N GLU A 199 10.46 30.08 16.02
CA GLU A 199 10.02 30.43 14.68
C GLU A 199 10.91 29.82 13.59
N ILE A 200 10.26 29.30 12.55
CA ILE A 200 10.87 28.81 11.32
C ILE A 200 10.14 29.51 10.17
N THR A 201 10.88 30.06 9.21
CA THR A 201 10.32 30.56 7.95
C THR A 201 10.59 29.55 6.85
N THR A 202 9.57 29.22 6.07
CA THR A 202 9.67 28.32 4.92
C THR A 202 9.54 29.08 3.61
N ASP A 203 9.73 28.41 2.47
CA ASP A 203 9.47 28.95 1.13
C ASP A 203 7.97 29.14 0.80
N GLY A 204 7.09 28.97 1.79
CA GLY A 204 5.69 29.38 1.74
C GLY A 204 4.74 28.30 1.22
N LEU A 205 4.52 27.24 2.01
CA LEU A 205 3.51 26.23 1.70
C LEU A 205 2.09 26.85 1.69
N ARG A 206 1.39 26.77 0.56
CA ARG A 206 0.03 27.31 0.40
C ARG A 206 -1.00 26.18 0.27
N SER A 207 -2.03 26.22 1.10
CA SER A 207 -3.18 25.31 1.00
C SER A 207 -4.34 25.79 1.85
N GLU A 208 -5.55 25.76 1.30
CA GLU A 208 -6.78 26.03 2.05
C GLU A 208 -6.96 25.08 3.25
N ARG A 209 -6.35 23.89 3.20
CA ARG A 209 -6.43 22.87 4.27
C ARG A 209 -5.54 23.16 5.49
N LEU A 210 -4.74 24.24 5.46
CA LEU A 210 -3.84 24.64 6.55
C LEU A 210 -4.50 25.57 7.59
N ALA A 211 -5.69 26.11 7.31
CA ALA A 211 -6.33 27.12 8.18
C ALA A 211 -6.82 26.53 9.52
N GLY A 212 -6.16 26.91 10.63
CA GLY A 212 -6.65 26.69 12.00
C GLY A 212 -6.66 25.23 12.49
N LYS A 213 -5.88 24.34 11.87
CA LYS A 213 -5.78 22.92 12.27
C LYS A 213 -4.41 22.61 12.89
N PRO A 214 -4.33 21.66 13.84
CA PRO A 214 -3.04 21.21 14.37
C PRO A 214 -2.16 20.68 13.24
N LEU A 215 -0.93 21.18 13.16
CA LEU A 215 0.11 20.67 12.28
C LEU A 215 1.20 20.06 13.15
N ARG A 216 1.84 19.02 12.62
CA ARG A 216 3.06 18.47 13.21
C ARG A 216 4.17 18.51 12.20
N TYR A 217 5.40 18.64 12.67
CA TYR A 217 6.54 18.68 11.78
C TYR A 217 7.80 18.08 12.40
N HIS A 218 8.73 17.75 11.51
CA HIS A 218 10.14 17.49 11.77
C HIS A 218 10.98 18.42 10.90
N LEU A 219 12.15 18.81 11.37
CA LEU A 219 13.21 19.34 10.52
C LEU A 219 14.02 18.16 9.99
N ILE A 220 14.24 18.13 8.69
CA ILE A 220 14.96 17.05 8.01
C ILE A 220 16.04 17.61 7.09
N ASN A 221 16.92 16.72 6.63
CA ASN A 221 17.87 16.95 5.54
C ASN A 221 18.93 18.02 5.86
N HIS A 222 19.65 17.91 6.97
CA HIS A 222 20.78 18.79 7.21
C HIS A 222 21.96 17.98 7.76
N PRO A 223 23.22 18.20 7.32
CA PRO A 223 24.37 17.40 7.77
C PRO A 223 24.53 17.38 9.29
N ALA A 224 24.27 18.51 9.97
CA ALA A 224 24.30 18.59 11.43
C ALA A 224 23.22 17.74 12.15
N LEU A 225 22.21 17.24 11.45
CA LEU A 225 21.18 16.34 12.00
C LEU A 225 21.56 14.85 11.88
N ILE A 226 22.72 14.53 11.31
CA ILE A 226 23.20 13.14 11.19
C ILE A 226 23.70 12.68 12.57
N SER A 227 22.83 12.01 13.31
CA SER A 227 23.06 11.62 14.72
C SER A 227 23.09 10.12 14.97
N ALA A 228 22.62 9.29 14.03
CA ALA A 228 22.56 7.83 14.18
C ALA A 228 23.01 7.11 12.89
N PRO A 229 23.43 5.84 13.00
CA PRO A 229 23.54 4.93 11.85
C PRO A 229 22.35 5.01 10.90
N GLY A 230 22.63 4.97 9.60
CA GLY A 230 21.62 5.08 8.54
C GLY A 230 21.23 6.51 8.19
N HIS A 231 21.52 7.52 9.02
CA HIS A 231 21.14 8.90 8.71
C HIS A 231 21.91 9.45 7.52
N TRP A 232 21.19 10.13 6.61
CA TRP A 232 21.79 10.85 5.48
C TRP A 232 21.19 12.24 5.29
N ALA A 233 21.93 13.11 4.61
CA ALA A 233 21.46 14.43 4.18
C ALA A 233 22.02 14.76 2.79
N ALA A 234 21.25 15.46 1.98
CA ALA A 234 21.63 15.89 0.64
C ALA A 234 21.60 17.42 0.53
N GLN A 235 22.71 17.98 0.06
CA GLN A 235 22.87 19.41 -0.16
C GLN A 235 23.03 19.67 -1.68
N PRO A 236 22.03 20.28 -2.34
CA PRO A 236 22.16 20.69 -3.73
C PRO A 236 23.33 21.68 -3.90
N LEU A 237 24.09 21.50 -4.98
CA LEU A 237 25.17 22.39 -5.40
C LEU A 237 24.70 23.24 -6.60
N GLY A 238 25.32 24.40 -6.81
CA GLY A 238 24.90 25.36 -7.84
C GLY A 238 25.04 24.88 -9.30
N ASP A 239 25.68 23.74 -9.53
CA ASP A 239 26.03 23.18 -10.83
C ASP A 239 25.25 21.90 -11.18
N LYS A 240 24.04 21.75 -10.61
CA LYS A 240 23.17 20.58 -10.75
C LYS A 240 23.75 19.30 -10.13
N ARG A 241 24.80 19.38 -9.33
CA ARG A 241 25.27 18.27 -8.50
C ARG A 241 24.67 18.35 -7.11
N THR A 242 24.80 17.28 -6.34
CA THR A 242 24.35 17.19 -4.95
C THR A 242 25.48 16.59 -4.13
N LYS A 243 25.87 17.27 -3.05
CA LYS A 243 26.76 16.70 -2.04
C LYS A 243 25.92 15.85 -1.09
N LEU A 244 26.23 14.56 -1.02
CA LEU A 244 25.54 13.59 -0.18
C LEU A 244 26.39 13.32 1.06
N TYR A 245 25.77 13.29 2.23
CA TYR A 245 26.38 12.92 3.51
C TYR A 245 25.64 11.70 4.05
N PHE A 246 26.37 10.72 4.57
CA PHE A 246 25.79 9.48 5.09
C PHE A 246 26.62 8.93 6.24
N ARG A 247 25.95 8.53 7.33
CA ARG A 247 26.55 7.73 8.39
C ARG A 247 26.11 6.28 8.21
N PRO A 248 26.91 5.40 7.59
CA PRO A 248 26.56 4.00 7.45
C PRO A 248 26.51 3.30 8.82
N ALA A 249 25.78 2.17 8.92
CA ALA A 249 25.81 1.36 10.14
C ALA A 249 27.15 0.65 10.32
N LYS A 250 27.80 0.29 9.22
CA LYS A 250 29.19 -0.17 9.16
C LYS A 250 29.85 0.32 7.87
N PRO A 251 31.17 0.56 7.84
CA PRO A 251 31.84 1.07 6.63
C PRO A 251 31.58 0.26 5.35
N ALA A 252 31.42 -1.06 5.45
CA ALA A 252 31.10 -1.94 4.32
C ALA A 252 29.74 -1.62 3.65
N ASP A 253 28.81 -0.95 4.33
CA ASP A 253 27.52 -0.59 3.74
C ASP A 253 27.66 0.42 2.58
N LEU A 254 28.77 1.20 2.56
CA LEU A 254 29.08 2.15 1.49
C LEU A 254 29.22 1.49 0.11
N GLU A 255 29.63 0.22 0.07
CA GLU A 255 29.75 -0.57 -1.18
C GLU A 255 28.38 -0.99 -1.74
N HIS A 256 27.33 -0.86 -0.93
CA HIS A 256 25.97 -1.27 -1.27
C HIS A 256 25.00 -0.10 -1.32
N THR A 257 25.50 1.13 -1.26
CA THR A 257 24.66 2.32 -1.37
C THR A 257 24.14 2.48 -2.79
N GLN A 258 22.86 2.79 -2.93
CA GLN A 258 22.23 3.07 -4.21
C GLN A 258 21.09 4.09 -4.08
N ILE A 259 20.73 4.72 -5.20
CA ILE A 259 19.67 5.74 -5.29
C ILE A 259 18.83 5.50 -6.52
N ARG A 260 17.57 5.91 -6.49
CA ARG A 260 16.69 5.84 -7.67
C ARG A 260 17.08 6.92 -8.68
N ARG A 261 17.24 6.56 -9.96
CA ARG A 261 17.63 7.52 -11.02
C ARG A 261 16.82 7.46 -12.28
N ILE A 262 16.28 6.30 -12.63
CA ILE A 262 15.51 6.20 -13.86
C ILE A 262 14.21 6.98 -13.70
N ASN A 263 14.13 8.10 -14.44
CA ASN A 263 12.89 8.86 -14.64
C ASN A 263 11.96 8.09 -15.58
N GLY A 264 10.71 7.91 -15.15
CA GLY A 264 9.69 7.17 -15.88
C GLY A 264 9.56 5.71 -15.43
N ASP A 265 8.83 4.94 -16.23
CA ASP A 265 8.47 3.55 -15.92
C ASP A 265 9.55 2.57 -16.39
N LEU A 266 9.70 1.42 -15.72
CA LEU A 266 10.71 0.41 -16.08
C LEU A 266 10.25 -0.52 -17.20
N ILE A 267 9.04 -1.09 -17.08
CA ILE A 267 8.44 -1.92 -18.12
C ILE A 267 7.14 -1.28 -18.56
N ARG A 268 6.98 -1.12 -19.87
CA ARG A 268 5.73 -0.70 -20.50
C ARG A 268 5.27 -1.78 -21.47
N ALA A 269 4.08 -2.33 -21.26
CA ALA A 269 3.36 -3.14 -22.24
C ALA A 269 2.22 -2.30 -22.82
N GLY A 270 2.18 -2.13 -24.13
CA GLY A 270 1.17 -1.33 -24.79
C GLY A 270 1.73 -0.37 -25.84
N ALA A 271 0.83 0.31 -26.55
CA ALA A 271 1.20 1.14 -27.68
C ALA A 271 1.13 2.65 -27.39
N PHE A 272 1.88 3.44 -28.15
CA PHE A 272 1.76 4.89 -28.14
C PHE A 272 0.68 5.40 -29.11
N GLY A 273 0.21 6.63 -28.90
CA GLY A 273 -0.78 7.25 -29.78
C GLY A 273 -2.15 6.59 -29.67
N ASN A 274 -2.79 6.33 -30.82
CA ASN A 274 -4.13 5.72 -30.90
C ASN A 274 -4.10 4.20 -31.12
N ASN A 275 -2.92 3.59 -31.10
CA ASN A 275 -2.78 2.16 -31.28
C ASN A 275 -3.07 1.40 -29.98
N VAL A 276 -3.35 0.11 -30.11
CA VAL A 276 -3.55 -0.83 -28.99
C VAL A 276 -2.68 -2.06 -29.27
N ALA A 277 -1.79 -2.40 -28.34
CA ALA A 277 -1.04 -3.65 -28.41
C ALA A 277 -1.86 -4.78 -27.77
N SER A 278 -1.63 -6.04 -28.15
CA SER A 278 -2.40 -7.15 -27.58
C SER A 278 -1.62 -8.44 -27.40
N HIS A 279 -2.11 -9.32 -26.51
CA HIS A 279 -1.53 -10.65 -26.26
C HIS A 279 -0.06 -10.58 -25.85
N ILE A 280 0.19 -9.88 -24.73
CA ILE A 280 1.53 -9.72 -24.14
C ILE A 280 1.58 -10.44 -22.80
N ARG A 281 2.69 -11.12 -22.51
CA ARG A 281 2.95 -11.77 -21.23
C ARG A 281 4.24 -11.26 -20.60
N ILE A 282 4.19 -10.94 -19.30
CA ILE A 282 5.35 -10.55 -18.50
C ILE A 282 5.43 -11.50 -17.30
N GLU A 283 6.53 -12.25 -17.17
CA GLU A 283 6.59 -13.41 -16.27
C GLU A 283 7.90 -13.51 -15.47
N GLY A 284 7.79 -13.74 -14.16
CA GLY A 284 8.94 -14.15 -13.34
C GLY A 284 10.01 -13.07 -13.11
N LEU A 285 9.68 -11.79 -13.29
CA LEU A 285 10.65 -10.68 -13.19
C LEU A 285 10.63 -10.01 -11.82
N GLU A 286 11.81 -9.61 -11.33
CA GLU A 286 11.93 -8.62 -10.26
C GLU A 286 12.06 -7.22 -10.89
N VAL A 287 11.22 -6.26 -10.49
CA VAL A 287 11.19 -4.91 -11.08
C VAL A 287 11.20 -3.86 -9.98
N ALA A 288 12.28 -3.06 -9.90
CA ALA A 288 12.49 -2.22 -8.73
C ALA A 288 13.22 -0.90 -8.96
N GLY A 289 12.95 0.08 -8.09
CA GLY A 289 13.83 1.23 -7.89
C GLY A 289 13.74 2.36 -8.91
N CYS A 290 12.63 2.53 -9.65
CA CYS A 290 12.46 3.71 -10.50
C CYS A 290 11.72 4.87 -9.82
N LEU A 291 11.82 6.05 -10.43
CA LEU A 291 11.08 7.24 -10.01
C LEU A 291 9.64 7.27 -10.56
N GLY A 292 9.32 6.43 -11.56
CA GLY A 292 7.96 6.20 -12.07
C GLY A 292 7.36 4.91 -11.53
N LYS A 293 6.64 4.18 -12.38
CA LYS A 293 5.99 2.91 -12.04
C LYS A 293 6.84 1.71 -12.47
N GLY A 294 6.70 0.58 -11.76
CA GLY A 294 7.44 -0.63 -12.08
C GLY A 294 7.03 -1.21 -13.44
N ILE A 295 5.83 -1.78 -13.51
CA ILE A 295 5.24 -2.33 -14.74
C ILE A 295 3.95 -1.59 -15.08
N VAL A 296 3.84 -1.15 -16.33
CA VAL A 296 2.71 -0.38 -16.85
C VAL A 296 2.11 -1.08 -18.04
N VAL A 297 0.82 -1.39 -17.95
CA VAL A 297 -0.02 -1.79 -19.07
C VAL A 297 -0.84 -0.58 -19.50
N GLU A 298 -0.59 -0.04 -20.68
CA GLU A 298 -1.30 1.15 -21.14
C GLU A 298 -1.66 1.07 -22.61
N ARG A 299 -2.95 1.22 -22.95
CA ARG A 299 -3.46 1.01 -24.31
C ARG A 299 -3.10 -0.38 -24.82
N ALA A 300 -3.52 -1.39 -24.06
CA ALA A 300 -3.30 -2.79 -24.41
C ALA A 300 -4.51 -3.67 -24.09
N GLU A 301 -4.60 -4.81 -24.77
CA GLU A 301 -5.63 -5.84 -24.58
C GLU A 301 -4.98 -7.20 -24.33
N HIS A 302 -5.62 -8.09 -23.56
CA HIS A 302 -5.12 -9.45 -23.35
C HIS A 302 -3.70 -9.51 -22.81
N VAL A 303 -3.42 -8.77 -21.73
CA VAL A 303 -2.10 -8.73 -21.09
C VAL A 303 -2.12 -9.51 -19.79
N THR A 304 -1.15 -10.42 -19.63
CA THR A 304 -0.91 -11.14 -18.37
C THR A 304 0.39 -10.66 -17.74
N VAL A 305 0.34 -10.30 -16.46
CA VAL A 305 1.52 -10.09 -15.62
C VAL A 305 1.47 -11.10 -14.48
N THR A 306 2.48 -11.96 -14.41
CA THR A 306 2.47 -13.07 -13.46
C THR A 306 3.84 -13.41 -12.88
N ASP A 307 3.85 -14.00 -11.69
CA ASP A 307 5.04 -14.41 -10.95
C ASP A 307 6.09 -13.30 -10.77
N CYS A 308 5.68 -12.02 -10.82
CA CYS A 308 6.59 -10.89 -10.71
C CYS A 308 6.68 -10.35 -9.28
N ILE A 309 7.87 -9.86 -8.91
CA ILE A 309 8.12 -9.14 -7.66
C ILE A 309 8.40 -7.68 -8.00
N VAL A 310 7.47 -6.79 -7.67
CA VAL A 310 7.56 -5.38 -8.07
C VAL A 310 7.61 -4.49 -6.84
N HIS A 311 8.76 -3.85 -6.61
CA HIS A 311 9.03 -3.22 -5.32
C HIS A 311 9.86 -1.95 -5.37
N HIS A 312 9.72 -1.10 -4.35
CA HIS A 312 10.55 0.10 -4.15
C HIS A 312 10.48 1.15 -5.27
N ASN A 313 9.45 1.09 -6.12
CA ASN A 313 9.19 2.10 -7.15
C ASN A 313 8.49 3.30 -6.51
N ARG A 314 8.85 4.53 -6.91
CA ARG A 314 8.23 5.73 -6.33
C ARG A 314 6.75 5.85 -6.71
N GLY A 315 6.38 5.43 -7.91
CA GLY A 315 5.00 5.32 -8.37
C GLY A 315 4.37 3.97 -7.98
N SER A 316 3.37 3.53 -8.74
CA SER A 316 2.76 2.21 -8.55
C SER A 316 3.76 1.09 -8.83
N GLY A 317 3.61 -0.05 -8.15
CA GLY A 317 4.30 -1.28 -8.54
C GLY A 317 3.80 -1.73 -9.92
N LEU A 318 2.54 -2.17 -9.98
CA LEU A 318 1.85 -2.52 -11.22
C LEU A 318 0.80 -1.47 -11.54
N SER A 319 0.62 -1.17 -12.83
CA SER A 319 -0.50 -0.31 -13.23
C SER A 319 -1.11 -0.64 -14.57
N ALA A 320 -2.40 -0.38 -14.70
CA ALA A 320 -3.15 -0.42 -15.95
C ALA A 320 -3.80 0.93 -16.26
N ARG A 321 -3.83 1.31 -17.54
CA ARG A 321 -4.61 2.47 -17.99
C ARG A 321 -5.17 2.26 -19.39
N ARG A 322 -6.44 2.58 -19.63
CA ARG A 322 -7.04 2.53 -21.00
C ARG A 322 -6.81 1.18 -21.67
N SER A 323 -7.05 0.10 -20.94
CA SER A 323 -6.67 -1.26 -21.33
C SER A 323 -7.77 -2.26 -20.94
N GLY A 324 -7.85 -3.39 -21.62
CA GLY A 324 -8.90 -4.38 -21.40
C GLY A 324 -8.37 -5.81 -21.33
N ASN A 325 -9.19 -6.72 -20.84
CA ASN A 325 -8.88 -8.16 -20.79
C ASN A 325 -7.54 -8.45 -20.09
N LEU A 326 -7.39 -7.96 -18.87
CA LEU A 326 -6.12 -7.99 -18.14
C LEU A 326 -6.12 -9.08 -17.07
N THR A 327 -4.96 -9.69 -16.84
CA THR A 327 -4.76 -10.62 -15.72
C THR A 327 -3.48 -10.27 -14.97
N PHE A 328 -3.63 -9.85 -13.73
CA PHE A 328 -2.53 -9.68 -12.77
C PHE A 328 -2.64 -10.78 -11.73
N THR A 329 -1.80 -11.81 -11.84
CA THR A 329 -1.89 -12.99 -10.98
C THR A 329 -0.56 -13.46 -10.41
N GLN A 330 -0.54 -13.93 -9.17
CA GLN A 330 0.67 -14.47 -8.52
C GLN A 330 1.82 -13.46 -8.39
N ASN A 331 1.50 -12.17 -8.26
CA ASN A 331 2.51 -11.12 -8.10
C ASN A 331 2.67 -10.69 -6.64
N ILE A 332 3.85 -10.16 -6.34
CA ILE A 332 4.15 -9.47 -5.09
C ILE A 332 4.37 -7.99 -5.41
N ALA A 333 3.50 -7.10 -4.90
CA ALA A 333 3.59 -5.65 -5.10
C ALA A 333 3.77 -4.92 -3.77
N MET A 334 5.00 -4.53 -3.44
CA MET A 334 5.34 -4.01 -2.10
C MET A 334 6.31 -2.85 -2.05
N ALA A 335 6.23 -2.04 -0.99
CA ALA A 335 7.12 -0.90 -0.75
C ALA A 335 7.17 0.11 -1.92
N ASN A 336 6.13 0.15 -2.75
CA ASN A 336 5.99 1.14 -3.81
C ASN A 336 5.23 2.38 -3.29
N GLY A 337 5.06 3.39 -4.13
CA GLY A 337 4.12 4.48 -3.86
C GLY A 337 2.70 3.93 -3.63
N SER A 338 2.19 3.18 -4.61
CA SER A 338 0.98 2.36 -4.50
C SER A 338 1.26 0.94 -4.99
N GLY A 339 0.49 -0.05 -4.56
CA GLY A 339 0.70 -1.44 -4.98
C GLY A 339 0.32 -1.69 -6.44
N ILE A 340 -0.96 -1.94 -6.68
CA ILE A 340 -1.54 -2.17 -8.01
C ILE A 340 -2.57 -1.08 -8.28
N THR A 341 -2.51 -0.42 -9.43
CA THR A 341 -3.44 0.68 -9.76
C THR A 341 -4.00 0.52 -11.16
N MET A 342 -5.31 0.60 -11.34
CA MET A 342 -5.93 0.60 -12.67
C MET A 342 -6.83 1.81 -12.88
N ALA A 343 -6.80 2.35 -14.09
CA ALA A 343 -7.67 3.44 -14.50
C ALA A 343 -8.27 3.19 -15.89
N SER A 344 -9.51 3.60 -16.11
CA SER A 344 -10.14 3.57 -17.44
C SER A 344 -10.02 2.21 -18.16
N SER A 345 -10.19 1.11 -17.44
CA SER A 345 -9.90 -0.25 -17.93
C SER A 345 -11.10 -1.18 -17.79
N HIS A 346 -11.17 -2.28 -18.55
CA HIS A 346 -12.29 -3.23 -18.45
C HIS A 346 -11.85 -4.68 -18.47
N ASP A 347 -12.71 -5.59 -17.98
CA ASP A 347 -12.44 -7.04 -17.96
C ASP A 347 -11.09 -7.37 -17.29
N VAL A 348 -10.92 -6.93 -16.04
CA VAL A 348 -9.65 -7.06 -15.30
C VAL A 348 -9.77 -8.08 -14.18
N LEU A 349 -8.88 -9.07 -14.18
CA LEU A 349 -8.70 -10.02 -13.09
C LEU A 349 -7.44 -9.68 -12.28
N VAL A 350 -7.62 -9.43 -10.99
CA VAL A 350 -6.53 -9.32 -9.99
C VAL A 350 -6.67 -10.50 -9.04
N GLU A 351 -5.82 -11.51 -9.19
CA GLU A 351 -5.96 -12.78 -8.49
C GLU A 351 -4.69 -13.23 -7.78
N ALA A 352 -4.78 -13.83 -6.59
CA ALA A 352 -3.63 -14.50 -5.97
C ALA A 352 -2.38 -13.62 -5.80
N ASN A 353 -2.53 -12.33 -5.51
CA ASN A 353 -1.42 -11.40 -5.30
C ASN A 353 -1.22 -11.09 -3.80
N GLU A 354 0.02 -10.79 -3.43
CA GLU A 354 0.36 -10.13 -2.17
C GLU A 354 0.65 -8.64 -2.43
N ILE A 355 -0.15 -7.77 -1.83
CA ILE A 355 -0.06 -6.31 -2.01
C ILE A 355 0.19 -5.70 -0.62
N ALA A 356 1.41 -5.21 -0.38
CA ALA A 356 1.86 -4.99 0.99
C ALA A 356 2.73 -3.75 1.16
N MET A 357 2.61 -3.07 2.32
CA MET A 357 3.59 -2.05 2.75
C MET A 357 3.82 -0.92 1.73
N ASN A 358 2.84 -0.63 0.87
CA ASN A 358 2.94 0.50 -0.05
C ASN A 358 2.71 1.81 0.72
N PHE A 359 3.32 2.89 0.24
CA PHE A 359 3.41 4.11 1.03
C PHE A 359 2.09 4.87 1.08
N VAL A 360 1.26 4.75 0.04
CA VAL A 360 -0.09 5.31 -0.04
C VAL A 360 -1.11 4.16 -0.01
N ASP A 361 -1.60 3.71 -1.16
CA ASP A 361 -2.67 2.73 -1.26
C ASP A 361 -2.17 1.37 -1.74
N GLY A 362 -2.88 0.31 -1.34
CA GLY A 362 -2.62 -1.04 -1.84
C GLY A 362 -3.12 -1.23 -3.27
N LEU A 363 -4.43 -1.35 -3.42
CA LEU A 363 -5.10 -1.53 -4.70
C LEU A 363 -5.97 -0.32 -5.03
N VAL A 364 -5.78 0.28 -6.22
CA VAL A 364 -6.61 1.39 -6.69
C VAL A 364 -7.36 0.98 -7.95
N VAL A 365 -8.67 1.18 -7.96
CA VAL A 365 -9.53 1.02 -9.14
C VAL A 365 -10.23 2.33 -9.42
N ALA A 366 -9.86 3.03 -10.49
CA ALA A 366 -10.43 4.32 -10.82
C ALA A 366 -10.97 4.37 -12.24
N GLY A 367 -11.92 5.25 -12.55
CA GLY A 367 -12.35 5.49 -13.92
C GLY A 367 -11.61 6.67 -14.55
N ASN A 368 -12.30 7.80 -14.61
CA ASN A 368 -11.90 9.04 -15.25
C ASN A 368 -10.94 9.86 -14.39
N ILE A 369 -9.67 9.43 -14.34
CA ILE A 369 -8.65 10.13 -13.54
C ILE A 369 -8.25 11.50 -14.12
N SER A 370 -8.66 11.83 -15.34
CA SER A 370 -8.42 13.16 -15.95
C SER A 370 -9.17 14.30 -15.24
N GLY A 371 -10.27 14.00 -14.55
CA GLY A 371 -11.13 14.99 -13.90
C GLY A 371 -11.95 15.87 -14.86
N ARG A 372 -11.98 15.56 -16.16
CA ARG A 372 -12.81 16.27 -17.17
C ARG A 372 -14.06 15.44 -17.46
N PRO A 373 -15.25 16.03 -17.67
CA PRO A 373 -16.51 15.29 -17.87
C PRO A 373 -16.46 14.12 -18.87
N ASP A 374 -15.62 14.20 -19.91
CA ASP A 374 -15.46 13.14 -20.93
C ASP A 374 -13.98 12.76 -21.15
N GLY A 375 -13.12 12.98 -20.16
CA GLY A 375 -11.67 12.86 -20.41
C GLY A 375 -11.17 11.42 -20.48
N GLU A 376 -11.84 10.49 -19.82
CA GLU A 376 -11.47 9.07 -19.74
C GLU A 376 -12.69 8.17 -19.51
N PRO A 377 -12.70 6.94 -20.05
CA PRO A 377 -13.83 6.02 -19.88
C PRO A 377 -13.94 5.48 -18.44
N THR A 378 -15.12 4.99 -18.11
CA THR A 378 -15.42 4.20 -16.90
C THR A 378 -14.52 2.98 -16.82
N THR A 379 -14.10 2.61 -15.61
CA THR A 379 -13.53 1.28 -15.38
C THR A 379 -14.62 0.29 -15.04
N ALA A 380 -14.68 -0.85 -15.72
CA ALA A 380 -15.77 -1.79 -15.56
C ALA A 380 -15.31 -3.25 -15.47
N ASP A 381 -16.14 -4.12 -14.92
CA ASP A 381 -15.92 -5.58 -14.95
C ASP A 381 -14.58 -5.99 -14.34
N VAL A 382 -14.36 -5.56 -13.10
CA VAL A 382 -13.14 -5.85 -12.35
C VAL A 382 -13.41 -6.93 -11.31
N MET A 383 -12.69 -8.04 -11.39
CA MET A 383 -12.68 -9.11 -10.39
C MET A 383 -11.39 -9.04 -9.59
N VAL A 384 -11.51 -8.82 -8.28
CA VAL A 384 -10.41 -8.89 -7.32
C VAL A 384 -10.66 -10.12 -6.47
N ARG A 385 -9.83 -11.17 -6.60
CA ARG A 385 -10.05 -12.40 -5.85
C ARG A 385 -8.81 -13.04 -5.25
N ARG A 386 -8.96 -13.68 -4.08
CA ARG A 386 -7.87 -14.47 -3.46
C ARG A 386 -6.57 -13.67 -3.23
N ASN A 387 -6.67 -12.38 -2.94
CA ASN A 387 -5.49 -11.55 -2.66
C ASN A 387 -5.27 -11.38 -1.16
N TYR A 388 -4.00 -11.20 -0.78
CA TYR A 388 -3.61 -10.75 0.54
C TYR A 388 -3.11 -9.30 0.48
N ILE A 389 -3.91 -8.37 1.01
CA ILE A 389 -3.67 -6.93 0.91
C ILE A 389 -3.46 -6.36 2.31
N HIS A 390 -2.29 -5.82 2.61
CA HIS A 390 -2.01 -5.45 4.01
C HIS A 390 -1.01 -4.33 4.26
N HIS A 391 -1.10 -3.74 5.45
CA HIS A 391 -0.13 -2.80 6.02
C HIS A 391 0.06 -1.51 5.19
N HIS A 392 -1.05 -0.92 4.75
CA HIS A 392 -1.07 0.41 4.13
C HIS A 392 -1.35 1.44 5.22
N MET A 393 -0.30 2.08 5.76
CA MET A 393 -0.39 2.83 7.02
C MET A 393 0.27 4.22 7.03
N LEU A 394 0.97 4.61 5.96
CA LEU A 394 1.93 5.71 6.02
C LEU A 394 1.37 7.04 5.54
N LEU A 395 1.44 7.26 4.23
CA LEU A 395 1.27 8.56 3.58
C LEU A 395 -0.17 8.76 3.13
N ALA A 396 -0.57 10.02 3.08
CA ALA A 396 -1.89 10.46 2.67
C ALA A 396 -3.04 9.66 3.34
N HIS A 397 -3.86 9.02 2.52
CA HIS A 397 -5.04 8.27 2.92
C HIS A 397 -4.80 6.78 2.65
N PRO A 398 -3.98 6.09 3.48
CA PRO A 398 -3.43 4.82 3.08
C PRO A 398 -4.46 3.71 3.25
N ASP A 399 -5.13 3.38 2.17
CA ASP A 399 -6.21 2.40 2.14
C ASP A 399 -5.67 1.07 1.60
N ASN A 400 -6.15 -0.05 2.12
CA ASN A 400 -5.85 -1.33 1.48
C ASN A 400 -6.42 -1.34 0.06
N MET A 401 -7.61 -0.77 -0.12
CA MET A 401 -8.21 -0.56 -1.42
C MET A 401 -8.97 0.77 -1.53
N GLN A 402 -8.79 1.46 -2.66
CA GLN A 402 -9.51 2.69 -2.99
C GLN A 402 -10.17 2.61 -4.37
N VAL A 403 -11.42 3.08 -4.46
CA VAL A 403 -12.23 3.09 -5.68
C VAL A 403 -12.81 4.48 -5.90
N TYR A 404 -12.60 5.08 -7.07
CA TYR A 404 -13.09 6.44 -7.33
C TYR A 404 -13.25 6.79 -8.81
N ARG A 405 -13.96 7.90 -9.10
CA ARG A 405 -14.06 8.52 -10.43
C ARG A 405 -14.69 7.64 -11.52
N GLY A 406 -15.79 6.95 -11.23
CA GLY A 406 -16.57 6.23 -12.23
C GLY A 406 -16.07 4.80 -12.44
N VAL A 407 -16.57 3.91 -11.60
CA VAL A 407 -16.32 2.46 -11.69
C VAL A 407 -17.66 1.72 -11.73
N GLU A 408 -17.74 0.61 -12.44
CA GLU A 408 -18.94 -0.21 -12.49
C GLU A 408 -18.59 -1.69 -12.38
N ARG A 409 -19.47 -2.51 -11.77
CA ARG A 409 -19.31 -3.98 -11.75
C ARG A 409 -17.97 -4.45 -11.18
N LEU A 410 -17.67 -4.00 -9.95
CA LEU A 410 -16.50 -4.43 -9.18
C LEU A 410 -16.88 -5.59 -8.24
N THR A 411 -16.21 -6.72 -8.35
CA THR A 411 -16.38 -7.86 -7.45
C THR A 411 -15.12 -8.10 -6.62
N LEU A 412 -15.29 -8.16 -5.30
CA LEU A 412 -14.28 -8.61 -4.35
C LEU A 412 -14.71 -9.98 -3.83
N GLU A 413 -13.88 -10.99 -4.05
CA GLU A 413 -14.16 -12.37 -3.68
C GLU A 413 -12.98 -13.03 -2.97
N ASP A 414 -13.19 -13.64 -1.82
CA ASP A 414 -12.15 -14.40 -1.13
C ASP A 414 -10.87 -13.58 -0.82
N ASN A 415 -10.96 -12.28 -0.52
CA ASN A 415 -9.78 -11.45 -0.22
C ASN A 415 -9.58 -11.28 1.29
N VAL A 416 -8.31 -11.19 1.70
CA VAL A 416 -7.91 -10.84 3.07
C VAL A 416 -7.27 -9.45 3.08
N LEU A 417 -7.93 -8.49 3.73
CA LEU A 417 -7.48 -7.10 3.87
C LEU A 417 -7.23 -6.76 5.34
N LEU A 418 -5.95 -6.53 5.71
CA LEU A 418 -5.51 -6.33 7.10
C LEU A 418 -4.67 -5.06 7.28
N TRP A 419 -4.79 -4.45 8.47
CA TRP A 419 -3.89 -3.36 8.92
C TRP A 419 -3.81 -2.19 7.92
N GLY A 420 -4.95 -1.56 7.64
CA GLY A 420 -5.04 -0.38 6.76
C GLY A 420 -5.41 0.90 7.51
N GLY A 421 -5.23 2.05 6.86
CA GLY A 421 -6.01 3.24 7.20
C GLY A 421 -7.51 2.91 7.09
N GLN A 422 -7.92 2.45 5.92
CA GLN A 422 -9.21 1.80 5.65
C GLN A 422 -8.99 0.46 4.94
N GLY A 423 -9.97 -0.42 5.01
CA GLY A 423 -9.97 -1.67 4.26
C GLY A 423 -10.44 -1.44 2.82
N LEU A 424 -11.55 -0.73 2.66
CA LEU A 424 -12.07 -0.27 1.37
C LEU A 424 -12.65 1.14 1.50
N MET A 425 -12.32 2.01 0.55
CA MET A 425 -12.95 3.31 0.35
C MET A 425 -13.49 3.43 -1.05
N THR A 426 -14.75 3.84 -1.20
CA THR A 426 -15.38 4.03 -2.51
C THR A 426 -16.01 5.41 -2.69
N GLU A 427 -15.93 5.90 -3.92
CA GLU A 427 -16.61 7.08 -4.46
C GLU A 427 -16.96 6.78 -5.93
N GLU A 428 -18.09 7.30 -6.43
CA GLU A 428 -18.50 7.19 -7.84
C GLU A 428 -18.41 5.76 -8.40
N ILE A 429 -19.12 4.83 -7.76
CA ILE A 429 -19.19 3.43 -8.20
C ILE A 429 -20.61 2.89 -8.06
N ASP A 430 -21.05 2.13 -9.06
CA ASP A 430 -22.30 1.36 -9.03
C ASP A 430 -22.04 -0.14 -9.27
N HIS A 431 -22.94 -0.98 -8.76
CA HIS A 431 -22.94 -2.44 -8.96
C HIS A 431 -21.72 -3.15 -8.38
N GLY A 432 -21.46 -2.97 -7.08
CA GLY A 432 -20.36 -3.65 -6.39
C GLY A 432 -20.79 -4.94 -5.67
N THR A 433 -19.90 -5.91 -5.57
CA THR A 433 -20.09 -7.11 -4.76
C THR A 433 -18.88 -7.35 -3.86
N ILE A 434 -19.13 -7.66 -2.59
CA ILE A 434 -18.16 -8.17 -1.63
C ILE A 434 -18.66 -9.53 -1.16
N ARG A 435 -17.89 -10.59 -1.40
CA ARG A 435 -18.24 -11.95 -1.01
C ARG A 435 -17.06 -12.64 -0.34
N ASN A 436 -17.32 -13.28 0.79
CA ASN A 436 -16.32 -14.10 1.49
C ASN A 436 -15.00 -13.36 1.77
N CYS A 437 -15.05 -12.05 2.05
CA CYS A 437 -13.87 -11.23 2.29
C CYS A 437 -13.66 -10.93 3.77
N VAL A 438 -12.41 -10.67 4.15
CA VAL A 438 -12.01 -10.22 5.48
C VAL A 438 -11.55 -8.77 5.39
N PHE A 439 -12.15 -7.89 6.19
CA PHE A 439 -11.67 -6.52 6.41
C PHE A 439 -11.45 -6.32 7.91
N PHE A 440 -10.20 -6.32 8.35
CA PHE A 440 -9.91 -6.43 9.78
C PHE A 440 -8.75 -5.55 10.27
N GLY A 441 -9.01 -4.78 11.32
CA GLY A 441 -8.02 -3.90 11.95
C GLY A 441 -7.68 -2.69 11.09
N THR A 442 -8.52 -1.66 11.14
CA THR A 442 -8.31 -0.43 10.39
C THR A 442 -8.29 0.81 11.27
N GLY A 443 -7.60 1.86 10.83
CA GLY A 443 -7.53 3.15 11.51
C GLY A 443 -8.83 3.95 11.52
N ALA A 444 -9.64 3.75 10.48
CA ALA A 444 -10.87 4.47 10.20
C ALA A 444 -12.07 3.50 10.23
N ILE A 445 -13.11 3.76 9.42
CA ILE A 445 -14.16 2.77 9.17
C ILE A 445 -13.55 1.68 8.27
N ALA A 446 -13.89 0.41 8.50
CA ALA A 446 -13.28 -0.70 7.74
C ALA A 446 -13.67 -0.67 6.25
N VAL A 447 -14.95 -0.49 5.95
CA VAL A 447 -15.47 -0.40 4.58
C VAL A 447 -16.35 0.85 4.44
N ILE A 448 -16.02 1.72 3.51
CA ILE A 448 -16.74 2.97 3.27
C ILE A 448 -17.31 2.99 1.87
N PHE A 449 -18.65 3.02 1.80
CA PHE A 449 -19.39 3.39 0.61
C PHE A 449 -19.71 4.89 0.69
N GLY A 450 -18.79 5.68 0.13
CA GLY A 450 -18.67 7.11 0.38
C GLY A 450 -19.44 8.01 -0.59
N HIS A 451 -19.45 9.30 -0.25
CA HIS A 451 -19.79 10.42 -1.12
C HIS A 451 -21.22 10.45 -1.68
N SER A 452 -22.14 9.64 -1.12
CA SER A 452 -23.53 9.51 -1.57
C SER A 452 -23.72 9.04 -3.02
N ASN A 453 -22.65 8.53 -3.63
CA ASN A 453 -22.59 8.10 -5.03
C ASN A 453 -21.86 6.74 -5.18
N SER A 454 -21.94 5.92 -4.13
CA SER A 454 -21.50 4.53 -4.13
C SER A 454 -22.72 3.64 -3.92
N ASN A 455 -23.39 3.20 -4.99
CA ASN A 455 -24.70 2.54 -4.92
C ASN A 455 -24.66 1.08 -5.38
N ASP A 456 -25.77 0.37 -5.13
CA ASP A 456 -26.04 -0.96 -5.65
C ASP A 456 -24.96 -1.98 -5.23
N TRP A 457 -24.78 -2.13 -3.92
CA TRP A 457 -23.78 -3.02 -3.33
C TRP A 457 -24.39 -4.23 -2.65
N THR A 458 -23.81 -5.41 -2.92
CA THR A 458 -24.06 -6.61 -2.14
C THR A 458 -22.83 -6.94 -1.29
N VAL A 459 -23.03 -7.15 0.01
CA VAL A 459 -21.99 -7.60 0.95
C VAL A 459 -22.50 -8.85 1.63
N THR A 460 -21.91 -10.00 1.30
CA THR A 460 -22.35 -11.29 1.83
C THR A 460 -21.21 -12.15 2.34
N SER A 461 -21.52 -12.98 3.34
CA SER A 461 -20.63 -14.02 3.84
C SER A 461 -19.25 -13.50 4.24
N SER A 462 -19.15 -12.25 4.70
CA SER A 462 -17.87 -11.56 4.93
C SER A 462 -17.67 -11.26 6.41
N THR A 463 -16.40 -11.19 6.84
CA THR A 463 -16.04 -10.83 8.23
C THR A 463 -15.44 -9.44 8.26
N ILE A 464 -16.12 -8.51 8.92
CA ILE A 464 -15.71 -7.10 9.02
C ILE A 464 -15.61 -6.73 10.48
N GLY A 465 -14.41 -6.34 10.93
CA GLY A 465 -14.17 -6.19 12.35
C GLY A 465 -13.00 -5.29 12.70
N LEU A 466 -13.00 -4.81 13.94
CA LEU A 466 -11.95 -3.94 14.46
C LEU A 466 -11.66 -2.73 13.54
N GLY A 467 -12.71 -2.12 12.98
CA GLY A 467 -12.58 -0.80 12.36
C GLY A 467 -12.53 0.27 13.45
N GLY A 468 -11.51 1.12 13.44
CA GLY A 468 -11.30 2.18 14.43
C GLY A 468 -12.49 3.13 14.61
N TRP A 469 -13.41 3.19 13.65
CA TRP A 469 -14.64 3.99 13.72
C TRP A 469 -15.92 3.21 13.41
N GLY A 470 -15.82 1.91 13.17
CA GLY A 470 -16.92 1.04 12.80
C GLY A 470 -16.62 0.19 11.58
N ALA A 471 -17.56 -0.70 11.25
CA ALA A 471 -17.46 -1.65 10.16
C ALA A 471 -17.79 -0.99 8.82
N LEU A 472 -18.96 -0.35 8.74
CA LEU A 472 -19.50 0.15 7.48
C LEU A 472 -19.85 1.64 7.55
N SER A 473 -19.71 2.32 6.41
CA SER A 473 -20.36 3.60 6.12
C SER A 473 -21.20 3.46 4.86
N LEU A 474 -22.51 3.72 4.97
CA LEU A 474 -23.48 3.62 3.87
C LEU A 474 -24.03 5.00 3.54
N SER A 475 -23.46 5.70 2.56
CA SER A 475 -23.90 7.05 2.18
C SER A 475 -24.73 7.13 0.90
N GLY A 476 -24.57 6.16 -0.01
CA GLY A 476 -25.37 6.00 -1.23
C GLY A 476 -26.67 5.24 -0.99
N LYS A 477 -27.07 4.42 -1.97
CA LYS A 477 -28.37 3.72 -1.98
C LYS A 477 -28.22 2.24 -2.36
N ASN A 478 -29.28 1.47 -2.10
CA ASN A 478 -29.49 0.09 -2.56
C ASN A 478 -28.39 -0.87 -2.07
N TYR A 479 -28.33 -1.07 -0.75
CA TYR A 479 -27.38 -1.98 -0.14
C TYR A 479 -28.08 -3.30 0.22
N GLN A 480 -27.42 -4.43 -0.04
CA GLN A 480 -27.83 -5.75 0.42
C GLN A 480 -26.74 -6.32 1.31
N LEU A 481 -27.06 -6.61 2.58
CA LEU A 481 -26.10 -7.04 3.58
C LEU A 481 -26.58 -8.33 4.26
N ASP A 482 -25.96 -9.47 3.95
CA ASP A 482 -26.42 -10.74 4.51
C ASP A 482 -25.31 -11.72 4.91
N HIS A 483 -25.59 -12.55 5.92
CA HIS A 483 -24.67 -13.57 6.42
C HIS A 483 -23.27 -13.03 6.78
N ASN A 484 -23.13 -11.77 7.18
CA ASN A 484 -21.84 -11.20 7.58
C ASN A 484 -21.59 -11.40 9.08
N ILE A 485 -20.32 -11.41 9.47
CA ILE A 485 -19.92 -11.26 10.87
C ILE A 485 -19.39 -9.84 11.08
N TYR A 486 -20.08 -9.06 11.91
CA TYR A 486 -19.62 -7.75 12.36
C TYR A 486 -18.97 -7.88 13.73
N TYR A 487 -17.64 -7.91 13.76
CA TYR A 487 -16.88 -8.14 14.99
C TYR A 487 -16.54 -6.83 15.71
N GLN A 488 -17.10 -6.69 16.93
CA GLN A 488 -16.99 -5.52 17.79
C GLN A 488 -17.43 -4.21 17.13
N SER A 489 -18.44 -4.29 16.28
CA SER A 489 -18.93 -3.17 15.50
C SER A 489 -20.46 -3.15 15.44
N PHE A 490 -20.98 -2.01 14.99
CA PHE A 490 -22.35 -1.83 14.54
C PHE A 490 -22.37 -1.52 13.04
N ILE A 491 -23.56 -1.55 12.45
CA ILE A 491 -23.79 -1.08 11.08
C ILE A 491 -24.75 0.13 11.06
N PRO A 492 -24.58 1.08 10.14
CA PRO A 492 -25.63 2.03 9.84
C PRO A 492 -26.67 1.38 8.92
N LEU A 493 -27.95 1.59 9.20
CA LEU A 493 -29.06 1.16 8.35
C LEU A 493 -29.80 2.40 7.81
N ASN A 494 -30.06 2.38 6.50
CA ASN A 494 -30.87 3.38 5.81
C ASN A 494 -32.08 2.73 5.12
N GLN A 495 -33.02 3.54 4.64
CA GLN A 495 -34.28 3.05 4.05
C GLN A 495 -34.11 2.27 2.74
N THR A 496 -32.96 2.39 2.09
CA THR A 496 -32.63 1.67 0.85
C THR A 496 -31.74 0.45 1.10
N THR A 497 -31.48 0.11 2.36
CA THR A 497 -30.71 -1.07 2.76
C THR A 497 -31.68 -2.22 3.03
N THR A 498 -31.35 -3.40 2.52
CA THR A 498 -31.93 -4.68 2.95
C THR A 498 -30.82 -5.44 3.69
N SER A 499 -31.08 -5.86 4.92
CA SER A 499 -30.05 -6.47 5.75
C SER A 499 -30.64 -7.55 6.65
N ASP A 500 -30.06 -8.76 6.64
CA ASP A 500 -30.55 -9.89 7.44
C ASP A 500 -29.52 -11.04 7.58
N PHE A 501 -29.77 -12.03 8.44
CA PHE A 501 -28.94 -13.22 8.67
C PHE A 501 -27.51 -12.96 9.17
N ASN A 502 -27.20 -11.73 9.60
CA ASN A 502 -25.90 -11.32 10.10
C ASN A 502 -25.66 -11.79 11.55
N LEU A 503 -24.39 -11.86 11.96
CA LEU A 503 -23.98 -12.00 13.35
C LEU A 503 -23.35 -10.69 13.84
N PHE A 504 -23.81 -10.18 14.98
CA PHE A 504 -23.24 -9.03 15.65
C PHE A 504 -22.52 -9.45 16.94
N ASP A 505 -21.19 -9.39 16.93
CA ASP A 505 -20.39 -9.48 18.14
C ASP A 505 -20.18 -8.08 18.70
N LYS A 506 -20.72 -7.81 19.88
CA LYS A 506 -20.73 -6.47 20.47
C LYS A 506 -19.45 -6.23 21.24
N LEU A 507 -18.82 -5.07 21.03
CA LEU A 507 -17.67 -4.61 21.84
C LEU A 507 -17.95 -4.66 23.35
N ASN A 508 -19.19 -4.38 23.76
CA ASN A 508 -19.69 -4.56 25.13
C ASN A 508 -21.22 -4.52 25.13
N ALA A 509 -21.84 -4.84 26.28
CA ALA A 509 -23.30 -4.84 26.45
C ALA A 509 -23.99 -3.50 26.07
N LYS A 510 -23.29 -2.37 26.20
CA LYS A 510 -23.80 -1.02 25.89
C LYS A 510 -23.46 -0.54 24.47
N ALA A 511 -22.80 -1.34 23.65
CA ALA A 511 -22.62 -1.03 22.24
C ALA A 511 -23.96 -1.26 21.50
N PRO A 512 -24.32 -0.43 20.50
CA PRO A 512 -25.41 -0.76 19.59
C PRO A 512 -24.99 -1.89 18.65
N ILE A 513 -25.97 -2.53 18.00
CA ILE A 513 -25.75 -3.39 16.84
C ILE A 513 -26.05 -2.65 15.53
N ALA A 514 -26.96 -1.67 15.58
CA ALA A 514 -27.29 -0.81 14.45
C ALA A 514 -27.51 0.64 14.87
N ILE A 515 -27.27 1.55 13.92
CA ILE A 515 -27.71 2.95 14.01
C ILE A 515 -28.57 3.30 12.81
N VAL A 516 -29.61 4.10 13.03
CA VAL A 516 -30.45 4.66 11.96
C VAL A 516 -30.41 6.17 12.04
N SER A 517 -30.47 6.88 10.91
CA SER A 517 -30.40 8.35 10.84
C SER A 517 -31.71 9.02 10.39
N LYS A 518 -32.61 8.30 9.72
CA LYS A 518 -33.91 8.79 9.24
C LYS A 518 -35.04 7.83 9.68
N PRO A 519 -36.24 8.35 10.04
CA PRO A 519 -36.60 9.76 10.16
C PRO A 519 -35.99 10.46 11.39
N LYS A 520 -35.45 9.71 12.35
CA LYS A 520 -34.71 10.25 13.52
C LYS A 520 -33.50 9.38 13.81
N TRP A 521 -32.43 10.02 14.29
CA TRP A 521 -31.25 9.30 14.74
C TRP A 521 -31.55 8.42 15.96
N ARG A 522 -31.23 7.13 15.90
CA ARG A 522 -31.39 6.18 17.02
C ARG A 522 -30.24 5.17 17.05
N LYS A 523 -29.86 4.76 18.27
CA LYS A 523 -29.04 3.58 18.54
C LYS A 523 -29.96 2.42 18.86
N LEU A 524 -29.76 1.29 18.20
CA LEU A 524 -30.55 0.07 18.36
C LEU A 524 -29.64 -1.04 18.90
N MET A 525 -30.09 -1.69 19.97
CA MET A 525 -29.25 -2.47 20.87
C MET A 525 -29.46 -3.98 20.73
N THR A 526 -30.64 -4.39 20.26
CA THR A 526 -31.10 -5.78 20.10
C THR A 526 -31.72 -6.00 18.72
N ILE A 527 -31.88 -7.26 18.31
CA ILE A 527 -32.53 -7.62 17.05
C ILE A 527 -33.98 -7.12 17.01
N ASP A 528 -34.76 -7.37 18.06
CA ASP A 528 -36.16 -6.92 18.15
C ASP A 528 -36.31 -5.40 17.97
N GLU A 529 -35.38 -4.61 18.53
CA GLU A 529 -35.36 -3.16 18.35
C GLU A 529 -35.08 -2.75 16.91
N VAL A 530 -34.21 -3.48 16.20
CA VAL A 530 -33.92 -3.25 14.78
C VAL A 530 -35.11 -3.65 13.92
N ALA A 531 -35.58 -4.90 14.04
CA ALA A 531 -36.72 -5.41 13.31
C ALA A 531 -37.96 -4.51 13.48
N SER A 532 -38.27 -4.09 14.71
CA SER A 532 -39.40 -3.18 14.97
C SER A 532 -39.22 -1.79 14.36
N ALA A 533 -37.98 -1.31 14.23
CA ALA A 533 -37.70 0.03 13.72
C ALA A 533 -37.54 0.09 12.20
N THR A 534 -37.09 -0.99 11.56
CA THR A 534 -36.67 -0.99 10.15
C THR A 534 -37.22 -2.15 9.33
N GLY A 535 -37.78 -3.19 9.94
CA GLY A 535 -38.15 -4.45 9.25
C GLY A 535 -36.94 -5.25 8.76
N GLN A 536 -35.76 -5.04 9.36
CA GLN A 536 -34.50 -5.69 8.96
C GLN A 536 -33.92 -6.49 10.15
N GLU A 537 -32.95 -7.35 9.85
CA GLU A 537 -32.23 -8.19 10.82
C GLU A 537 -33.09 -9.22 11.56
N GLU A 538 -34.27 -9.59 11.04
CA GLU A 538 -35.22 -10.51 11.70
C GLU A 538 -34.63 -11.89 12.02
N HIS A 539 -33.69 -12.38 11.18
CA HIS A 539 -33.03 -13.67 11.30
C HIS A 539 -31.57 -13.56 11.74
N SER A 540 -31.12 -12.35 12.07
CA SER A 540 -29.78 -12.08 12.57
C SER A 540 -29.65 -12.45 14.04
N ILE A 541 -28.40 -12.60 14.49
CA ILE A 541 -28.10 -13.01 15.87
C ILE A 541 -27.09 -12.08 16.53
N VAL A 542 -27.25 -11.90 17.84
CA VAL A 542 -26.26 -11.24 18.70
C VAL A 542 -25.62 -12.31 19.56
N ALA A 543 -24.36 -12.62 19.27
CA ALA A 543 -23.59 -13.64 19.96
C ALA A 543 -22.10 -13.33 19.84
N PRO A 544 -21.25 -13.85 20.74
CA PRO A 544 -19.81 -13.87 20.51
C PRO A 544 -19.50 -14.53 19.16
N ALA A 545 -18.62 -13.92 18.38
CA ALA A 545 -18.14 -14.51 17.13
C ALA A 545 -17.33 -15.78 17.39
N ASP A 546 -16.64 -15.86 18.55
CA ASP A 546 -15.86 -17.02 19.00
C ASP A 546 -14.99 -17.62 17.87
N PHE A 547 -14.18 -16.76 17.26
CA PHE A 547 -13.19 -17.15 16.27
C PHE A 547 -12.16 -18.14 16.84
N ILE A 548 -11.48 -18.88 15.97
CA ILE A 548 -10.38 -19.78 16.34
C ILE A 548 -9.28 -19.00 17.07
N ALA A 549 -8.83 -17.88 16.50
CA ALA A 549 -7.85 -16.99 17.12
C ALA A 549 -8.04 -15.55 16.63
N ALA A 550 -8.42 -14.65 17.53
CA ALA A 550 -8.60 -13.25 17.19
C ALA A 550 -8.17 -12.33 18.35
N PRO A 551 -7.68 -11.12 18.03
CA PRO A 551 -7.49 -10.10 19.04
C PRO A 551 -8.83 -9.73 19.71
N ALA A 552 -8.79 -9.54 21.01
CA ALA A 552 -9.95 -9.23 21.83
C ALA A 552 -10.41 -7.78 21.69
N MET A 553 -9.60 -6.88 21.11
CA MET A 553 -9.98 -5.50 20.77
C MET A 553 -8.89 -4.77 20.00
N LEU A 554 -9.30 -3.68 19.35
CA LEU A 554 -8.42 -2.64 18.80
C LEU A 554 -8.49 -1.37 19.65
N ALA A 555 -7.35 -0.71 19.83
CA ALA A 555 -7.25 0.70 20.16
C ALA A 555 -6.34 1.42 19.15
N LEU A 556 -6.52 2.73 19.00
CA LEU A 556 -5.69 3.56 18.15
C LEU A 556 -4.71 4.38 19.00
N GLY A 557 -3.47 4.50 18.53
CA GLY A 557 -2.53 5.48 19.06
C GLY A 557 -3.07 6.89 18.88
N ALA A 558 -2.94 7.73 19.91
CA ALA A 558 -3.37 9.11 19.88
C ALA A 558 -2.25 10.08 19.45
N TRP A 559 -1.06 9.55 19.14
CA TRP A 559 0.17 10.24 18.76
C TRP A 559 0.43 11.44 19.67
N ARG A 560 1.07 11.28 20.82
CA ARG A 560 1.28 12.39 21.79
C ARG A 560 2.75 12.76 21.95
N LEU A 561 2.98 13.97 22.47
CA LEU A 561 4.33 14.50 22.70
C LEU A 561 5.10 13.72 23.76
N ASP A 562 4.40 13.08 24.69
CA ASP A 562 4.94 12.30 25.80
C ASP A 562 4.92 10.78 25.57
N ASP A 563 4.62 10.34 24.34
CA ASP A 563 4.76 8.96 23.93
C ASP A 563 6.26 8.63 23.74
N THR A 564 6.64 7.38 24.01
CA THR A 564 7.99 6.84 23.82
C THR A 564 7.88 5.45 23.15
N PRO A 565 8.97 4.85 22.66
CA PRO A 565 8.91 3.50 22.10
C PRO A 565 8.36 2.41 23.06
N SER A 566 8.34 2.65 24.38
CA SER A 566 7.76 1.73 25.38
C SER A 566 6.47 2.22 26.03
N LYS A 567 5.97 3.40 25.64
CA LYS A 567 4.76 4.02 26.19
C LYS A 567 3.97 4.70 25.09
N ILE A 568 2.74 4.25 24.86
CA ILE A 568 1.84 4.88 23.88
C ILE A 568 0.52 5.27 24.53
N THR A 569 0.03 6.44 24.15
CA THR A 569 -1.31 6.92 24.49
C THR A 569 -2.32 6.31 23.54
N ILE A 570 -3.34 5.62 24.08
CA ILE A 570 -4.29 4.86 23.28
C ILE A 570 -5.74 5.28 23.53
N ARG A 571 -6.57 5.23 22.50
CA ARG A 571 -7.99 5.55 22.57
C ARG A 571 -8.84 4.55 21.80
N GLN A 572 -10.06 4.31 22.28
CA GLN A 572 -11.08 3.55 21.55
C GLN A 572 -12.02 4.49 20.80
N ASN A 573 -12.30 4.20 19.53
CA ASN A 573 -13.35 4.79 18.68
C ASN A 573 -13.61 6.29 18.87
N ASN A 574 -12.59 7.11 18.64
CA ASN A 574 -12.57 8.58 18.81
C ASN A 574 -13.29 9.09 20.08
N SER A 575 -13.37 8.25 21.11
CA SER A 575 -14.05 8.54 22.35
C SER A 575 -13.04 9.01 23.39
N ASN A 576 -13.53 9.69 24.42
CA ASN A 576 -12.70 10.04 25.59
C ASN A 576 -12.40 8.83 26.49
N LYS A 577 -12.67 7.59 26.04
CA LYS A 577 -12.36 6.35 26.76
C LYS A 577 -10.97 5.88 26.34
N PHE A 578 -9.98 6.31 27.10
CA PHE A 578 -8.61 5.83 26.99
C PHE A 578 -8.44 4.55 27.82
N THR A 579 -7.56 3.65 27.38
CA THR A 579 -7.11 2.42 28.07
C THR A 579 -8.18 1.44 28.56
N LYS A 580 -9.47 1.72 28.39
CA LYS A 580 -10.56 0.83 28.83
C LYS A 580 -10.44 -0.54 28.16
N GLY A 581 -10.40 -1.59 28.97
CA GLY A 581 -10.24 -2.95 28.47
C GLY A 581 -8.79 -3.36 28.24
N PHE A 582 -7.81 -2.56 28.62
CA PHE A 582 -6.41 -2.97 28.72
C PHE A 582 -6.02 -3.12 30.19
N ALA A 583 -5.28 -4.17 30.52
CA ALA A 583 -4.85 -4.50 31.87
C ALA A 583 -3.35 -4.80 31.92
N VAL A 584 -2.75 -4.64 33.11
CA VAL A 584 -1.39 -5.13 33.36
C VAL A 584 -1.37 -6.64 33.14
N GLY A 585 -0.37 -7.11 32.40
CA GLY A 585 -0.24 -8.51 32.02
C GLY A 585 -0.86 -8.85 30.66
N ASP A 586 -1.74 -8.02 30.09
CA ASP A 586 -2.22 -8.23 28.71
C ASP A 586 -1.04 -8.23 27.73
N ARG A 587 -1.16 -9.06 26.70
CA ARG A 587 -0.28 -9.12 25.54
C ARG A 587 -0.91 -8.33 24.41
N ILE A 588 -0.14 -7.43 23.82
CA ILE A 588 -0.55 -6.58 22.71
C ILE A 588 0.36 -6.78 21.51
N GLU A 589 -0.19 -6.51 20.34
CA GLU A 589 0.55 -6.38 19.09
C GLU A 589 0.31 -4.99 18.54
N ILE A 590 1.34 -4.38 17.95
CA ILE A 590 1.26 -3.02 17.42
C ILE A 590 1.53 -3.08 15.93
N ASN A 591 0.61 -2.54 15.14
CA ASN A 591 0.68 -2.48 13.68
C ASN A 591 0.87 -3.83 12.98
N GLY A 592 0.48 -4.96 13.58
CA GLY A 592 0.59 -6.27 12.93
C GLY A 592 2.02 -6.79 12.77
N ASP A 593 2.96 -6.32 13.59
CA ASP A 593 4.38 -6.64 13.43
C ASP A 593 4.79 -8.04 13.92
N GLY A 594 3.85 -8.86 14.37
CA GLY A 594 4.11 -10.21 14.88
C GLY A 594 4.79 -10.27 16.25
N VAL A 595 5.02 -9.13 16.91
CA VAL A 595 5.72 -9.07 18.20
C VAL A 595 4.74 -8.81 19.34
N LEU A 596 4.51 -9.85 20.16
CA LEU A 596 3.74 -9.71 21.39
C LEU A 596 4.52 -8.94 22.47
N ARG A 597 3.88 -7.90 22.99
CA ARG A 597 4.39 -7.03 24.04
C ARG A 597 3.51 -7.15 25.27
N ARG A 598 4.12 -7.30 26.45
CA ARG A 598 3.38 -7.38 27.71
C ARG A 598 3.21 -5.99 28.31
N ILE A 599 1.98 -5.63 28.65
CA ILE A 599 1.69 -4.40 29.40
C ILE A 599 2.22 -4.55 30.82
N SER A 600 3.18 -3.69 31.18
CA SER A 600 3.76 -3.61 32.52
C SER A 600 3.02 -2.60 33.40
N ARG A 601 2.41 -1.57 32.80
CA ARG A 601 1.62 -0.56 33.52
C ARG A 601 0.54 0.06 32.64
N VAL A 602 -0.62 0.32 33.22
CA VAL A 602 -1.65 1.20 32.65
C VAL A 602 -1.65 2.51 33.43
N SER A 603 -1.42 3.63 32.77
CA SER A 603 -1.22 4.94 33.41
C SER A 603 -2.12 5.99 32.77
N GLY A 604 -3.31 6.21 33.34
CA GLY A 604 -4.29 7.16 32.82
C GLY A 604 -4.68 6.82 31.38
N LYS A 605 -4.18 7.61 30.42
CA LYS A 605 -4.47 7.47 28.99
C LYS A 605 -3.49 6.60 28.21
N SER A 606 -2.43 6.14 28.85
CA SER A 606 -1.33 5.44 28.17
C SER A 606 -1.13 4.04 28.74
N ILE A 607 -0.57 3.18 27.90
CA ILE A 607 -0.05 1.87 28.28
C ILE A 607 1.47 1.89 28.20
N ILE A 608 2.12 1.16 29.09
CA ILE A 608 3.56 0.92 29.10
C ILE A 608 3.79 -0.57 28.93
N PHE A 609 4.70 -0.94 28.05
CA PHE A 609 4.86 -2.31 27.59
C PHE A 609 6.32 -2.65 27.28
N ASN A 610 6.62 -3.95 27.23
CA ASN A 610 7.90 -4.48 26.82
C ASN A 610 7.72 -5.73 25.93
N PRO A 611 8.58 -5.98 24.94
CA PRO A 611 9.71 -5.12 24.50
C PRO A 611 9.24 -3.79 23.86
N PRO A 612 10.12 -2.78 23.77
CA PRO A 612 9.80 -1.50 23.12
C PRO A 612 9.58 -1.68 21.61
N LEU A 613 8.96 -0.67 20.99
CA LEU A 613 9.01 -0.47 19.54
C LEU A 613 10.45 -0.12 19.09
N PRO A 614 10.83 -0.41 17.83
CA PRO A 614 12.13 -0.01 17.29
C PRO A 614 12.29 1.52 17.16
N GLN A 615 11.20 2.24 16.92
CA GLN A 615 11.12 3.70 16.97
C GLN A 615 9.73 4.13 17.45
N LEU A 616 9.51 5.43 17.65
CA LEU A 616 8.20 5.93 18.01
C LEU A 616 7.18 5.69 16.88
N SER A 617 6.01 5.15 17.23
CA SER A 617 4.97 4.84 16.23
C SER A 617 4.51 6.09 15.48
N GLY A 618 4.22 5.92 14.18
CA GLY A 618 3.74 6.99 13.31
C GLY A 618 2.30 7.46 13.58
N ARG A 619 1.73 8.18 12.60
CA ARG A 619 0.37 8.75 12.67
C ARG A 619 -0.70 7.68 12.90
N LEU A 620 -0.61 6.58 12.15
CA LEU A 620 -1.54 5.47 12.25
C LEU A 620 -0.88 4.36 13.09
N THR A 621 -1.39 4.18 14.31
CA THR A 621 -0.93 3.12 15.21
C THR A 621 -2.12 2.28 15.62
N LEU A 622 -2.14 1.02 15.19
CA LEU A 622 -3.13 0.01 15.54
C LEU A 622 -2.59 -0.81 16.71
N VAL A 623 -3.33 -0.87 17.81
CA VAL A 623 -2.95 -1.62 19.01
C VAL A 623 -3.97 -2.72 19.24
N TRP A 624 -3.60 -3.94 18.89
CA TRP A 624 -4.41 -5.13 19.13
C TRP A 624 -4.13 -5.68 20.52
N ASN A 625 -5.17 -5.95 21.29
CA ASN A 625 -5.05 -6.62 22.58
C ASN A 625 -5.38 -8.10 22.42
N TRP A 626 -4.35 -8.93 22.53
CA TRP A 626 -4.42 -10.39 22.45
C TRP A 626 -4.65 -11.06 23.83
N ARG A 627 -4.80 -10.27 24.91
CA ARG A 627 -5.00 -10.78 26.28
C ARG A 627 -3.87 -11.70 26.71
N ASP A 628 -4.15 -12.98 26.90
CA ASP A 628 -3.23 -14.00 27.35
C ASP A 628 -2.77 -14.93 26.20
N ALA A 629 -3.14 -14.65 24.95
CA ALA A 629 -2.73 -15.43 23.78
C ALA A 629 -1.21 -15.58 23.69
N LYS A 630 -0.72 -16.71 23.19
CA LYS A 630 0.72 -17.07 23.21
C LYS A 630 1.48 -16.60 21.98
N ASP A 631 0.77 -16.33 20.90
CA ASP A 631 1.28 -15.87 19.61
C ASP A 631 0.26 -14.92 18.96
N THR A 632 0.59 -14.41 17.77
CA THR A 632 -0.21 -13.47 16.98
C THR A 632 -0.97 -14.16 15.83
N THR A 633 -1.16 -15.48 15.90
CA THR A 633 -1.87 -16.20 14.83
C THR A 633 -3.31 -15.68 14.73
N LEU A 634 -3.66 -15.15 13.56
CA LEU A 634 -4.99 -14.64 13.27
C LEU A 634 -5.75 -15.69 12.44
N ASP A 635 -6.86 -16.18 12.97
CA ASP A 635 -7.78 -17.08 12.28
C ASP A 635 -9.21 -16.71 12.66
N LEU A 636 -9.89 -16.08 11.70
CA LEU A 636 -11.23 -15.53 11.85
C LEU A 636 -12.32 -16.49 11.38
N ARG A 637 -12.00 -17.77 11.14
CA ARG A 637 -13.04 -18.78 10.95
C ARG A 637 -13.77 -18.99 12.29
N PRO A 638 -15.11 -19.09 12.30
CA PRO A 638 -15.85 -19.41 13.52
C PRO A 638 -15.40 -20.76 14.10
N ALA A 639 -15.04 -20.79 15.39
CA ALA A 639 -14.76 -22.06 16.06
C ALA A 639 -16.04 -22.91 16.19
N PRO A 640 -15.96 -24.24 16.42
CA PRO A 640 -17.14 -25.09 16.54
C PRO A 640 -18.18 -24.60 17.57
N ARG A 641 -17.72 -23.97 18.66
CA ARG A 641 -18.57 -23.39 19.71
C ARG A 641 -19.30 -22.11 19.32
N SER A 642 -18.87 -21.43 18.25
CA SER A 642 -19.46 -20.17 17.80
C SER A 642 -20.91 -20.37 17.36
N ALA A 643 -21.77 -19.38 17.58
CA ALA A 643 -23.12 -19.42 17.02
C ALA A 643 -23.12 -19.29 15.47
N ALA A 644 -22.07 -18.70 14.87
CA ALA A 644 -21.91 -18.63 13.43
C ALA A 644 -21.68 -20.01 12.79
N SER A 645 -21.09 -20.98 13.51
CA SER A 645 -20.81 -22.31 12.96
C SER A 645 -22.06 -23.12 12.56
N LYS A 646 -23.24 -22.69 13.03
CA LYS A 646 -24.54 -23.31 12.71
C LYS A 646 -25.02 -23.00 11.29
N ASP A 647 -24.50 -21.94 10.67
CA ASP A 647 -24.78 -21.59 9.28
C ASP A 647 -23.44 -21.33 8.56
N PRO A 648 -22.98 -22.22 7.67
CA PRO A 648 -21.67 -22.12 7.04
C PRO A 648 -21.51 -20.90 6.12
N ARG A 649 -22.61 -20.18 5.83
CA ARG A 649 -22.56 -18.92 5.07
C ARG A 649 -22.16 -17.73 5.93
N ARG A 650 -22.25 -17.83 7.26
CA ARG A 650 -22.02 -16.70 8.17
C ARG A 650 -20.54 -16.38 8.35
N GLY A 651 -20.15 -15.22 7.83
CA GLY A 651 -18.79 -14.71 7.87
C GLY A 651 -17.86 -15.38 6.87
N ALA A 652 -16.66 -14.82 6.75
CA ALA A 652 -15.66 -15.33 5.85
C ALA A 652 -15.12 -16.70 6.30
N SER A 653 -14.90 -17.58 5.34
CA SER A 653 -14.38 -18.95 5.52
C SER A 653 -12.87 -19.09 5.29
N LEU A 654 -12.18 -17.96 5.06
CA LEU A 654 -10.80 -17.92 4.62
C LEU A 654 -9.80 -18.38 5.69
N ASP A 655 -8.84 -19.21 5.29
CA ASP A 655 -7.67 -19.59 6.10
C ASP A 655 -6.62 -18.46 6.03
N ILE A 656 -6.75 -17.48 6.92
CA ILE A 656 -5.81 -16.34 6.98
C ILE A 656 -4.36 -16.79 7.15
N PRO A 657 -4.01 -17.79 8.00
CA PRO A 657 -2.65 -18.31 8.06
C PRO A 657 -2.12 -18.84 6.73
N ALA A 658 -2.95 -19.46 5.89
CA ALA A 658 -2.57 -19.86 4.53
C ALA A 658 -2.29 -18.65 3.63
N TYR A 659 -3.15 -17.64 3.64
CA TYR A 659 -2.95 -16.38 2.89
C TYR A 659 -1.66 -15.67 3.30
N GLN A 660 -1.34 -15.64 4.60
CA GLN A 660 -0.08 -15.07 5.11
C GLN A 660 1.17 -15.84 4.64
N ARG A 661 1.02 -17.12 4.29
CA ARG A 661 2.07 -17.94 3.66
C ARG A 661 2.01 -17.89 2.13
N GLY A 662 1.08 -17.14 1.55
CA GLY A 662 0.82 -17.03 0.11
C GLY A 662 0.26 -18.31 -0.51
N ASP A 663 -0.48 -19.09 0.28
CA ASP A 663 -1.28 -20.24 -0.16
C ASP A 663 -2.74 -19.77 -0.22
N PHE A 664 -3.20 -19.42 -1.42
CA PHE A 664 -4.49 -18.78 -1.65
C PHE A 664 -5.58 -19.74 -2.12
N ASP A 665 -5.21 -20.95 -2.55
CA ASP A 665 -6.15 -22.00 -2.92
C ASP A 665 -6.32 -23.11 -1.86
N GLY A 666 -5.46 -23.12 -0.84
CA GLY A 666 -5.52 -24.03 0.29
C GLY A 666 -4.91 -25.41 0.02
N ASP A 667 -4.10 -25.57 -1.03
CA ASP A 667 -3.44 -26.84 -1.36
C ASP A 667 -2.21 -27.16 -0.48
N GLY A 668 -1.83 -26.23 0.40
CA GLY A 668 -0.68 -26.34 1.29
C GLY A 668 0.63 -25.88 0.68
N ARG A 669 0.64 -25.33 -0.53
CA ARG A 669 1.80 -24.79 -1.25
C ARG A 669 1.65 -23.29 -1.44
N ARG A 670 2.80 -22.62 -1.56
CA ARG A 670 2.83 -21.18 -1.84
C ARG A 670 2.64 -20.95 -3.34
N ASP A 671 1.68 -20.11 -3.69
CA ASP A 671 1.33 -19.68 -5.06
C ASP A 671 2.23 -18.56 -5.60
N LEU A 672 2.84 -17.80 -4.68
CA LEU A 672 3.64 -16.62 -4.99
C LEU A 672 5.13 -16.96 -5.18
N PRO A 673 5.86 -16.17 -5.99
CA PRO A 673 7.30 -16.32 -6.11
C PRO A 673 8.00 -16.17 -4.75
N PRO A 674 9.11 -16.90 -4.51
CA PRO A 674 9.87 -16.76 -3.28
C PRO A 674 10.51 -15.38 -3.23
N LEU A 675 10.28 -14.64 -2.15
CA LEU A 675 10.91 -13.34 -1.96
C LEU A 675 12.42 -13.52 -1.69
N PRO A 676 13.33 -12.90 -2.48
CA PRO A 676 14.77 -12.96 -2.22
C PRO A 676 15.12 -12.35 -0.85
N ASP A 677 16.18 -12.84 -0.19
CA ASP A 677 16.50 -12.43 1.19
C ASP A 677 16.90 -10.96 1.31
N ASP A 678 17.55 -10.39 0.30
CA ASP A 678 17.85 -8.96 0.21
C ASP A 678 16.59 -8.12 -0.01
N VAL A 679 15.58 -8.64 -0.72
CA VAL A 679 14.27 -7.99 -0.86
C VAL A 679 13.48 -8.07 0.44
N LYS A 680 13.44 -9.24 1.10
CA LYS A 680 12.84 -9.42 2.44
C LYS A 680 13.39 -8.42 3.45
N ALA A 681 14.72 -8.25 3.46
CA ALA A 681 15.39 -7.29 4.35
C ALA A 681 15.02 -5.83 4.04
N GLY A 682 14.67 -5.53 2.78
CA GLY A 682 14.22 -4.20 2.34
C GLY A 682 12.74 -3.92 2.60
N VAL A 683 11.92 -4.93 2.92
CA VAL A 683 10.49 -4.71 3.21
C VAL A 683 10.36 -3.82 4.45
N PRO A 684 9.60 -2.70 4.37
CA PRO A 684 9.39 -1.84 5.53
C PRO A 684 8.78 -2.61 6.70
N ASN A 685 9.36 -2.44 7.89
CA ASN A 685 8.72 -2.87 9.13
C ASN A 685 7.64 -1.84 9.49
N PRO A 686 6.40 -2.25 9.81
CA PRO A 686 5.29 -1.31 10.04
C PRO A 686 5.46 -0.43 11.29
N ASN A 687 6.43 -0.74 12.15
CA ASN A 687 6.86 0.09 13.29
C ASN A 687 8.23 0.74 13.08
N ASP A 688 8.94 0.46 11.98
CA ASP A 688 10.26 1.03 11.64
C ASP A 688 10.33 1.50 10.17
N VAL A 689 9.35 2.28 9.74
CA VAL A 689 9.34 2.81 8.38
C VAL A 689 10.12 4.12 8.30
N SER A 690 11.13 4.15 7.44
CA SER A 690 11.74 5.39 6.95
C SER A 690 10.73 6.20 6.15
N LEU A 691 10.64 7.51 6.41
CA LEU A 691 9.84 8.41 5.59
C LEU A 691 10.65 8.91 4.39
N PRO A 692 10.02 9.12 3.22
CA PRO A 692 10.69 9.74 2.08
C PRO A 692 11.08 11.19 2.39
N LEU A 693 12.09 11.71 1.67
CA LEU A 693 12.50 13.12 1.75
C LEU A 693 11.34 14.09 1.43
N HIS A 694 10.48 13.69 0.50
CA HIS A 694 9.36 14.48 0.00
C HIS A 694 8.02 13.88 0.41
N GLY A 695 7.06 14.75 0.77
CA GLY A 695 5.71 14.36 1.16
C GLY A 695 4.85 13.80 0.02
N SER A 696 3.61 13.41 0.37
CA SER A 696 2.64 12.67 -0.45
C SER A 696 1.94 13.47 -1.53
#